data_AF-A0A519JTY6-F1
#
_entry.id   AF-A0A519JTY6-F1
#
_cell.length_a   1.000
_cell.length_b   1.000
_cell.length_c   1.000
_cell.angle_alpha   90.00
_cell.angle_beta   90.00
_cell.angle_gamma   90.00
#
_symmetry.space_group_name_H-M   'P 1'
#
loop_
_entity.id
_entity.type
_entity.pdbx_description
1 polymer ?
#
loop_
_entity_poly.entity_id
_entity_poly.type
_entity_poly.pdbx_seq_one_letter_code
_entity_poly.pdbx_strand_id
1 'polypeptide(L)'
;MMRRIVSVWLIDWPVSVRRRSLERARRPASPPDPALDPQTPFALILKNSRGAAVIHALNPAARATGLRRGQTQADALAMIPYLLCQPADAAADGRALKALAIWAERWSPSVSLDPSDEGLEGLFLDVTGATHLFGGEAVLLDRIRTRLAETGTTARVAMAPTPGAAWALARWSEGQDPIATDDTVADLLADLPVEALRLDDRTVSGARRLGLKTIGHLYAMPRAGLAKRFRDGDAIGLVKRLDQARGYAAEALTPVRPPARYRVWQAFAEPLGDVAGVEARLPELAADLSRALERDGQGAKALTLTGFRTDGETTSLSVRMGLPGRDASIWMRLFREAGFGRLELGFGLDALMLTADLTEPMLARQGVLESEAETKQAESLALLIDRLTARLGADRVLTPEPVDSWIPERAERLRPALGRVPAVDGTAVGRRPILLLDPPEPIEDPLFDLPEGAPARFTWRRVSRRIVRAEGPERLSPEWWRPRPDGREVRTRDYYRIHQARALGIAAVGVADRNTLAGMVRAAMEAETLDLPLIIGARLVFTDGTPLIVFPRDRAAYGRLCRLLSLGKSEVVPQPGADPEGERIEKAETRLTFEQAVALGEGMIALAPAPETPDAAFEARLGAWRAAWPDDLYLAASPLWRGDDRRRLNRLAAMAERTGAPMIATNAVLYHHVDRRMLQDVLTCIREGTTIDKAGRRLQANAERDLKTPARMAHLFRGHEAALDRTMEVARACTFSLRELQYQYPDEPVPSGWTAQRRLMRLTFAGAREKWPDGVPMKVRTQIRDELKLIKLLKYPNYFLTVHDIVAWARGQEKPILCQGRGSAANSVVCFCLGVTNVNPAEQDVLIERFMSADRDEPPDIDVDFEHERREEVMQYVYRRYGRDRAAIVATIIHYRPRSAIRDVGKALGLTEDVTARMADTVWGSWGDAVKEEHVDRTGLSRDDARMQLALQLTAEIIKFPRHLSQHVGGYVLSQTPLLEIVPIGNAAMDDRTFIEWDKDDIDWLKLMKVDVLALGMLTALRRGFDLIADSYGDRFELDTVPQADAGVYDMLCKGDSVGVFQVESRAQMAMLPRLRPEVFYDLVVEVAIVRPGPIQGGMVHPYLKRRKDRREARARGEPFRIDYPSPSPEHGPADELKQVLHKTLGVPLFQEQAMRIAMQAAKYTPAEANSL
;
A
#
# COMPACT_ATOMS: atom_id res chain seq x y z
N MET A 1 13.29 -3.28 15.23
CA MET A 1 14.41 -3.53 16.18
C MET A 1 14.95 -2.17 16.61
N MET A 2 14.95 -1.85 17.92
CA MET A 2 15.49 -0.58 18.41
C MET A 2 17.01 -0.57 18.30
N ARG A 3 17.58 0.51 17.76
CA ARG A 3 19.03 0.62 17.59
C ARG A 3 19.72 0.84 18.94
N ARG A 4 20.87 0.19 19.16
CA ARG A 4 21.69 0.33 20.37
C ARG A 4 23.15 0.45 20.00
N ILE A 5 23.72 1.63 20.24
CA ILE A 5 25.14 1.93 20.04
C ILE A 5 25.79 2.10 21.40
N VAL A 6 26.89 1.40 21.63
CA VAL A 6 27.76 1.61 22.78
C VAL A 6 28.96 2.43 22.36
N SER A 7 29.23 3.53 23.06
CA SER A 7 30.49 4.27 22.97
C SER A 7 31.38 3.90 24.14
N VAL A 8 32.62 3.50 23.86
CA VAL A 8 33.66 3.19 24.84
C VAL A 8 34.70 4.29 24.78
N TRP A 9 34.77 5.15 25.79
CA TRP A 9 35.78 6.19 25.92
C TRP A 9 36.98 5.70 26.74
N LEU A 10 38.17 5.70 26.15
CA LEU A 10 39.41 5.24 26.77
C LEU A 10 40.21 6.45 27.29
N ILE A 11 40.14 6.70 28.59
CA ILE A 11 40.58 7.97 29.20
C ILE A 11 42.10 8.19 29.03
N ASP A 12 42.89 7.15 29.27
CA ASP A 12 44.35 7.23 29.33
C ASP A 12 45.04 6.30 28.31
N TRP A 13 44.40 6.06 27.15
CA TRP A 13 44.83 5.01 26.21
C TRP A 13 46.33 5.05 25.83
N PRO A 14 46.91 6.18 25.38
CA PRO A 14 48.35 6.23 25.06
C PRO A 14 49.25 5.92 26.26
N VAL A 15 48.85 6.35 27.46
CA VAL A 15 49.59 6.05 28.70
C VAL A 15 49.48 4.57 29.05
N SER A 16 48.30 3.95 28.90
CA SER A 16 48.09 2.50 29.09
C SER A 16 48.89 1.67 28.08
N VAL A 17 48.95 2.08 26.81
CA VAL A 17 49.76 1.41 25.78
C VAL A 17 51.25 1.49 26.14
N ARG A 18 51.74 2.67 26.52
CA ARG A 18 53.13 2.86 26.93
C ARG A 18 53.50 2.04 28.16
N ARG A 19 52.67 2.04 29.20
CA ARG A 19 52.89 1.22 30.41
C ARG A 19 53.01 -0.26 30.10
N ARG A 20 52.09 -0.80 29.30
CA ARG A 20 52.15 -2.21 28.87
C ARG A 20 53.40 -2.54 28.05
N SER A 21 53.86 -1.59 27.23
CA SER A 21 55.10 -1.74 26.47
C SER A 21 56.32 -1.82 27.40
N LEU A 22 56.39 -0.93 28.40
CA LEU A 22 57.45 -0.91 29.40
C LEU A 22 57.41 -2.15 30.31
N GLU A 23 56.23 -2.61 30.74
CA GLU A 23 56.05 -3.84 31.51
C GLU A 23 56.52 -5.09 30.75
N ARG A 24 56.21 -5.18 29.44
CA ARG A 24 56.67 -6.30 28.58
C ARG A 24 58.17 -6.26 28.30
N ALA A 25 58.75 -5.06 28.22
CA ALA A 25 60.19 -4.88 27.99
C ALA A 25 61.03 -5.06 29.27
N ARG A 26 60.39 -5.08 30.45
CA ARG A 26 61.08 -5.17 31.74
C ARG A 26 61.71 -6.54 31.96
N ARG A 27 63.00 -6.56 32.29
CA ARG A 27 63.70 -7.74 32.81
C ARG A 27 63.48 -7.84 34.33
N PRO A 28 63.34 -9.05 34.91
CA PRO A 28 62.97 -9.23 36.33
C PRO A 28 63.87 -8.51 37.36
N ALA A 29 65.12 -8.22 37.01
CA ALA A 29 66.12 -7.62 37.91
C ALA A 29 66.30 -6.09 37.77
N SER A 30 65.52 -5.41 36.92
CA SER A 30 65.64 -3.95 36.72
C SER A 30 64.79 -3.15 37.73
N PRO A 31 65.31 -2.04 38.29
CA PRO A 31 64.53 -1.14 39.15
C PRO A 31 63.26 -0.65 38.41
N PRO A 32 62.15 -0.40 39.13
CA PRO A 32 60.90 0.02 38.50
C PRO A 32 61.10 1.36 37.78
N ASP A 33 60.74 1.42 36.50
CA ASP A 33 60.75 2.66 35.72
C ASP A 33 59.83 3.68 36.41
N PRO A 34 60.31 4.90 36.76
CA PRO A 34 59.47 5.93 37.37
C PRO A 34 58.18 6.25 36.59
N ALA A 35 58.15 5.99 35.28
CA ALA A 35 56.94 6.13 34.45
C ALA A 35 55.86 5.06 34.71
N LEU A 36 56.21 3.95 35.38
CA LEU A 36 55.27 2.90 35.80
C LEU A 36 54.60 3.21 37.14
N ASP A 37 55.14 4.13 37.94
CA ASP A 37 54.50 4.56 39.19
C ASP A 37 53.26 5.43 38.90
N PRO A 38 52.05 5.01 39.33
CA PRO A 38 50.84 5.80 39.15
C PRO A 38 50.85 7.15 39.87
N GLN A 39 51.66 7.32 40.93
CA GLN A 39 51.72 8.52 41.76
C GLN A 39 52.67 9.59 41.19
N THR A 40 53.61 9.20 40.34
CA THR A 40 54.57 10.13 39.73
C THR A 40 53.90 10.86 38.55
N PRO A 41 53.88 12.21 38.51
CA PRO A 41 53.33 12.94 37.35
C PRO A 41 54.06 12.59 36.05
N PHE A 42 53.30 12.09 35.08
CA PHE A 42 53.83 11.58 33.81
C PHE A 42 53.01 12.09 32.61
N ALA A 43 53.72 12.53 31.56
CA ALA A 43 53.16 13.01 30.31
C ALA A 43 53.87 12.41 29.09
N LEU A 44 53.10 12.10 28.06
CA LEU A 44 53.57 11.79 26.72
C LEU A 44 53.54 13.04 25.86
N ILE A 45 54.61 13.30 25.13
CA ILE A 45 54.84 14.53 24.35
C ILE A 45 54.87 14.21 22.85
N LEU A 46 54.17 15.03 22.06
CA LEU A 46 54.18 14.97 20.60
C LEU A 46 54.44 16.37 20.02
N LYS A 47 55.02 16.45 18.81
CA LYS A 47 55.20 17.73 18.12
C LYS A 47 53.92 18.11 17.38
N ASN A 48 53.36 19.28 17.66
CA ASN A 48 52.19 19.77 16.93
C ASN A 48 52.56 20.19 15.49
N SER A 49 51.56 20.59 14.69
CA SER A 49 51.73 21.05 13.31
C SER A 49 52.61 22.29 13.15
N ARG A 50 52.89 23.03 14.24
CA ARG A 50 53.81 24.17 14.29
C ARG A 50 55.19 23.79 14.84
N GLY A 51 55.48 22.51 15.03
CA GLY A 51 56.75 21.98 15.51
C GLY A 51 56.98 22.08 17.02
N ALA A 52 56.05 22.63 17.79
CA ALA A 52 56.17 22.77 19.24
C ALA A 52 55.86 21.44 19.96
N ALA A 53 56.68 21.09 20.95
CA ALA A 53 56.47 19.95 21.82
C ALA A 53 55.30 20.23 22.78
N VAL A 54 54.23 19.45 22.67
CA VAL A 54 53.00 19.60 23.46
C VAL A 54 52.63 18.30 24.17
N ILE A 55 51.91 18.41 25.29
CA ILE A 55 51.37 17.26 26.00
C ILE A 55 50.32 16.56 25.13
N HIS A 56 50.62 15.34 24.70
CA HIS A 56 49.72 14.46 23.96
C HIS A 56 48.81 13.63 24.89
N ALA A 57 49.38 13.07 25.96
CA ALA A 57 48.62 12.35 26.98
C ALA A 57 49.26 12.53 28.36
N LEU A 58 48.47 12.37 29.43
CA LEU A 58 48.92 12.59 30.81
C LEU A 58 48.21 11.65 31.77
N ASN A 59 48.95 11.12 32.75
CA ASN A 59 48.41 10.22 33.76
C ASN A 59 47.55 10.98 34.81
N PRO A 60 46.79 10.28 35.66
CA PRO A 60 45.95 10.92 36.68
C PRO A 60 46.71 11.85 37.63
N ALA A 61 47.93 11.48 38.06
CA ALA A 61 48.76 12.32 38.93
C ALA A 61 49.13 13.67 38.28
N ALA A 62 49.52 13.67 37.00
CA ALA A 62 49.79 14.90 36.25
C ALA A 62 48.52 15.72 35.94
N ARG A 63 47.34 15.08 35.91
CA ARG A 63 46.06 15.79 35.74
C ARG A 63 45.64 16.54 37.00
N ALA A 64 45.82 15.91 38.16
CA ALA A 64 45.43 16.45 39.46
C ALA A 64 46.16 17.76 39.80
N THR A 65 47.35 17.95 39.24
CA THR A 65 48.17 19.16 39.39
C THR A 65 47.79 20.29 38.43
N GLY A 66 46.76 20.10 37.60
CA GLY A 66 46.20 21.14 36.73
C GLY A 66 46.76 21.21 35.31
N LEU A 67 47.65 20.28 34.91
CA LEU A 67 48.15 20.21 33.54
C LEU A 67 47.06 19.74 32.56
N ARG A 68 47.11 20.23 31.32
CA ARG A 68 46.12 19.92 30.28
C ARG A 68 46.79 19.43 28.99
N ARG A 69 46.10 18.56 28.25
CA ARG A 69 46.52 18.17 26.88
C ARG A 69 46.62 19.41 25.99
N GLY A 70 47.57 19.42 25.06
CA GLY A 70 47.87 20.54 24.17
C GLY A 70 48.71 21.66 24.78
N GLN A 71 48.92 21.68 26.10
CA GLN A 71 49.84 22.60 26.76
C GLN A 71 51.28 22.34 26.28
N THR A 72 52.09 23.40 26.12
CA THR A 72 53.48 23.23 25.71
C THR A 72 54.28 22.52 26.80
N GLN A 73 55.25 21.70 26.40
CA GLN A 73 56.12 21.00 27.35
C GLN A 73 56.85 22.00 28.26
N ALA A 74 57.22 23.17 27.74
CA ALA A 74 57.87 24.23 28.50
C ALA A 74 56.95 24.80 29.61
N ASP A 75 55.69 25.12 29.30
CA ASP A 75 54.74 25.62 30.28
C ASP A 75 54.42 24.56 31.35
N ALA A 76 54.35 23.29 30.94
CA ALA A 76 54.10 22.17 31.83
C ALA A 76 55.23 21.95 32.84
N LEU A 77 56.48 22.03 32.38
CA LEU A 77 57.68 21.92 33.22
C LEU A 77 57.86 23.15 34.12
N ALA A 78 57.39 24.32 33.70
CA ALA A 78 57.38 25.52 34.54
C ALA A 78 56.38 25.39 35.71
N MET A 79 55.23 24.74 35.48
CA MET A 79 54.26 24.44 36.54
C MET A 79 54.72 23.29 37.44
N ILE A 80 55.36 22.27 36.87
CA ILE A 80 55.78 21.05 37.56
C ILE A 80 57.18 20.65 37.11
N PRO A 81 58.22 21.14 37.82
CA PRO A 81 59.61 20.87 37.44
C PRO A 81 60.00 19.38 37.45
N TYR A 82 59.24 18.54 38.17
CA TYR A 82 59.47 17.10 38.29
C TYR A 82 58.55 16.26 37.38
N LEU A 83 57.86 16.86 36.41
CA LEU A 83 57.02 16.13 35.45
C LEU A 83 57.89 15.25 34.53
N LEU A 84 57.64 13.94 34.55
CA LEU A 84 58.30 13.01 33.63
C LEU A 84 57.67 13.11 32.24
N CYS A 85 58.48 13.47 31.24
CA CYS A 85 58.07 13.61 29.85
C CYS A 85 58.72 12.52 28.98
N GLN A 86 57.93 11.76 28.22
CA GLN A 86 58.42 10.80 27.23
C GLN A 86 57.82 11.07 25.83
N PRO A 87 58.50 10.72 24.73
CA PRO A 87 57.93 10.85 23.40
C PRO A 87 56.73 9.91 23.22
N ALA A 88 55.64 10.43 22.64
CA ALA A 88 54.49 9.63 22.23
C ALA A 88 54.78 8.87 20.92
N ASP A 89 54.20 7.67 20.77
CA ASP A 89 54.20 6.89 19.52
C ASP A 89 52.75 6.70 19.05
N ALA A 90 52.22 7.73 18.39
CA ALA A 90 50.84 7.74 17.90
C ALA A 90 50.56 6.57 16.94
N ALA A 91 51.56 6.07 16.21
CA ALA A 91 51.41 4.93 15.31
C ALA A 91 51.24 3.62 16.11
N ALA A 92 51.98 3.43 17.20
CA ALA A 92 51.78 2.30 18.10
C ALA A 92 50.42 2.37 18.82
N ASP A 93 50.01 3.56 19.25
CA ASP A 93 48.73 3.78 19.92
C ASP A 93 47.55 3.42 19.00
N GLY A 94 47.61 3.83 17.72
CA GLY A 94 46.61 3.48 16.71
C GLY A 94 46.58 1.98 16.35
N ARG A 95 47.75 1.32 16.23
CA ARG A 95 47.82 -0.15 16.04
C ARG A 95 47.20 -0.90 17.21
N ALA A 96 47.51 -0.47 18.44
CA ALA A 96 46.96 -1.07 19.64
C ALA A 96 45.44 -0.88 19.71
N LEU A 97 44.93 0.29 19.31
CA LEU A 97 43.50 0.58 19.32
C LEU A 97 42.75 -0.28 18.29
N LYS A 98 43.30 -0.46 17.09
CA LYS A 98 42.76 -1.38 16.08
C LYS A 98 42.73 -2.83 16.58
N ALA A 99 43.76 -3.26 17.30
CA ALA A 99 43.78 -4.58 17.92
C ALA A 99 42.71 -4.72 19.01
N LEU A 100 42.47 -3.66 19.80
CA LEU A 100 41.39 -3.63 20.78
C LEU A 100 40.00 -3.69 20.11
N ALA A 101 39.82 -3.02 18.96
CA ALA A 101 38.57 -3.08 18.19
C ALA A 101 38.25 -4.51 17.72
N ILE A 102 39.25 -5.21 17.17
CA ILE A 102 39.12 -6.63 16.78
C ILE A 102 38.81 -7.49 18.02
N TRP A 103 39.50 -7.24 19.14
CA TRP A 103 39.24 -7.97 20.38
C TRP A 103 37.81 -7.74 20.91
N ALA A 104 37.25 -6.55 20.70
CA ALA A 104 35.90 -6.18 21.14
C ALA A 104 34.77 -6.80 20.29
N GLU A 105 35.08 -7.50 19.18
CA GLU A 105 34.09 -8.21 18.35
C GLU A 105 33.27 -9.25 19.13
N ARG A 106 33.80 -9.70 20.26
CA ARG A 106 33.11 -10.57 21.22
C ARG A 106 31.75 -10.04 21.70
N TRP A 107 31.54 -8.72 21.63
CA TRP A 107 30.30 -8.06 22.07
C TRP A 107 29.42 -7.61 20.91
N SER A 108 30.01 -7.39 19.73
CA SER A 108 29.30 -7.08 18.49
C SER A 108 30.19 -7.35 17.28
N PRO A 109 29.69 -7.94 16.18
CA PRO A 109 30.44 -8.07 14.92
C PRO A 109 30.67 -6.73 14.21
N SER A 110 30.12 -5.62 14.73
CA SER A 110 30.25 -4.27 14.17
C SER A 110 30.91 -3.35 15.19
N VAL A 111 32.25 -3.36 15.19
CA VAL A 111 33.08 -2.48 16.04
C VAL A 111 33.83 -1.49 15.16
N SER A 112 33.65 -0.20 15.43
CA SER A 112 34.31 0.89 14.71
C SER A 112 35.22 1.69 15.64
N LEU A 113 36.27 2.30 15.09
CA LEU A 113 37.10 3.26 15.82
C LEU A 113 36.35 4.60 15.95
N ASP A 114 36.63 5.36 17.01
CA ASP A 114 36.11 6.73 17.15
C ASP A 114 36.67 7.63 16.03
N PRO A 115 35.83 8.29 15.22
CA PRO A 115 36.26 9.07 14.06
C PRO A 115 36.70 10.51 14.41
N SER A 116 37.00 10.82 15.68
CA SER A 116 37.55 12.14 16.06
C SER A 116 38.92 12.39 15.39
N ASP A 117 39.30 13.66 15.18
CA ASP A 117 40.50 14.06 14.42
C ASP A 117 41.82 13.48 14.97
N GLU A 118 41.84 13.06 16.24
CA GLU A 118 42.99 12.37 16.85
C GLU A 118 42.82 10.84 16.94
N GLY A 119 41.63 10.28 16.68
CA GLY A 119 41.37 8.84 16.49
C GLY A 119 41.74 7.89 17.64
N LEU A 120 42.23 8.41 18.77
CA LEU A 120 42.83 7.63 19.87
C LEU A 120 41.92 7.48 21.10
N GLU A 121 40.67 7.91 21.00
CA GLU A 121 39.84 8.14 22.18
C GLU A 121 38.82 7.04 22.49
N GLY A 122 38.56 6.08 21.58
CA GLY A 122 37.52 5.09 21.87
C GLY A 122 37.08 4.17 20.74
N LEU A 123 36.04 3.39 21.04
CA LEU A 123 35.38 2.45 20.14
C LEU A 123 33.87 2.71 20.11
N PHE A 124 33.24 2.44 18.97
CA PHE A 124 31.80 2.32 18.83
C PHE A 124 31.42 0.87 18.54
N LEU A 125 30.43 0.35 19.25
CA LEU A 125 29.89 -0.98 19.04
C LEU A 125 28.41 -0.87 18.70
N ASP A 126 27.99 -1.39 17.54
CA ASP A 126 26.57 -1.52 17.21
C ASP A 126 26.06 -2.84 17.81
N VAL A 127 25.46 -2.77 18.98
CA VAL A 127 24.96 -3.94 19.73
C VAL A 127 23.47 -4.20 19.48
N THR A 128 22.93 -3.62 18.41
CA THR A 128 21.53 -3.76 18.02
C THR A 128 21.16 -5.24 17.91
N GLY A 129 20.21 -5.67 18.73
CA GLY A 129 19.76 -7.07 18.78
C GLY A 129 20.69 -8.04 19.52
N ALA A 130 21.87 -7.64 19.98
CA ALA A 130 22.83 -8.52 20.66
C ALA A 130 22.69 -8.53 22.19
N THR A 131 22.04 -7.52 22.78
CA THR A 131 21.98 -7.31 24.24
C THR A 131 21.34 -8.46 25.02
N HIS A 132 20.38 -9.17 24.43
CA HIS A 132 19.73 -10.33 25.04
C HIS A 132 20.70 -11.51 25.29
N LEU A 133 21.74 -11.66 24.47
CA LEU A 133 22.77 -12.70 24.63
C LEU A 133 23.65 -12.48 25.87
N PHE A 134 23.65 -11.26 26.41
CA PHE A 134 24.52 -10.86 27.52
C PHE A 134 23.75 -10.58 28.82
N GLY A 135 22.44 -10.85 28.86
CA GLY A 135 21.61 -10.62 30.05
C GLY A 135 21.05 -9.19 30.18
N GLY A 136 21.02 -8.42 29.10
CA GLY A 136 20.45 -7.07 29.07
C GLY A 136 21.48 -5.96 28.89
N GLU A 137 21.00 -4.72 28.74
CA GLU A 137 21.80 -3.55 28.36
C GLU A 137 22.80 -3.14 29.46
N ALA A 138 22.35 -3.04 30.72
CA ALA A 138 23.21 -2.69 31.85
C ALA A 138 24.31 -3.74 32.12
N VAL A 139 23.96 -5.04 32.00
CA VAL A 139 24.91 -6.14 32.21
C VAL A 139 26.00 -6.14 31.13
N LEU A 140 25.64 -5.81 29.88
CA LEU A 140 26.62 -5.68 28.80
C LEU A 140 27.61 -4.53 29.05
N LEU A 141 27.12 -3.35 29.47
CA LEU A 141 27.99 -2.21 29.79
C LEU A 141 28.96 -2.53 30.94
N ASP A 142 28.46 -3.12 32.01
CA ASP A 142 29.29 -3.53 33.16
C ASP A 142 30.36 -4.56 32.76
N ARG A 143 30.00 -5.53 31.91
CA ARG A 143 30.95 -6.51 31.36
C ARG A 143 32.03 -5.85 30.51
N ILE A 144 31.68 -4.90 29.65
CA ILE A 144 32.66 -4.17 28.83
C ILE A 144 33.64 -3.42 29.72
N ARG A 145 33.12 -2.65 30.69
CA ARG A 145 33.91 -1.86 31.63
C ARG A 145 34.85 -2.73 32.47
N THR A 146 34.32 -3.81 33.06
CA THR A 146 35.09 -4.73 33.92
C THR A 146 36.22 -5.42 33.13
N ARG A 147 35.94 -5.89 31.91
CA ARG A 147 36.95 -6.53 31.06
C ARG A 147 38.04 -5.55 30.60
N LEU A 148 37.71 -4.28 30.36
CA LEU A 148 38.73 -3.27 30.04
C LEU A 148 39.59 -2.94 31.28
N ALA A 149 38.98 -2.86 32.47
CA ALA A 149 39.70 -2.65 33.72
C ALA A 149 40.69 -3.79 34.03
N GLU A 150 40.32 -5.05 33.78
CA GLU A 150 41.22 -6.22 33.88
C GLU A 150 42.50 -6.07 33.02
N THR A 151 42.44 -5.29 31.93
CA THR A 151 43.59 -5.04 31.04
C THR A 151 44.41 -3.79 31.39
N GLY A 152 44.15 -3.19 32.56
CA GLY A 152 44.78 -1.93 32.99
C GLY A 152 44.35 -0.71 32.17
N THR A 153 43.17 -0.77 31.55
CA THR A 153 42.63 0.30 30.72
C THR A 153 41.43 0.94 31.41
N THR A 154 41.57 2.20 31.82
CA THR A 154 40.46 2.97 32.39
C THR A 154 39.53 3.43 31.27
N ALA A 155 38.27 3.02 31.34
CA ALA A 155 37.26 3.35 30.34
C ALA A 155 35.95 3.80 30.98
N ARG A 156 35.22 4.68 30.27
CA ARG A 156 33.80 4.96 30.52
C ARG A 156 32.98 4.47 29.35
N VAL A 157 31.81 3.92 29.61
CA VAL A 157 30.92 3.41 28.56
C VAL A 157 29.57 4.09 28.66
N ALA A 158 28.89 4.23 27.54
CA ALA A 158 27.50 4.68 27.49
C ALA A 158 26.77 4.02 26.33
N MET A 159 25.46 3.83 26.47
CA MET A 159 24.60 3.28 25.43
C MET A 159 23.56 4.31 25.01
N ALA A 160 23.33 4.46 23.70
CA ALA A 160 22.26 5.31 23.18
C ALA A 160 21.78 4.81 21.81
N PRO A 161 20.66 5.34 21.27
CA PRO A 161 20.17 4.96 19.94
C PRO A 161 21.04 5.49 18.79
N THR A 162 21.85 6.52 19.05
CA THR A 162 22.73 7.17 18.06
C THR A 162 24.19 7.16 18.52
N PRO A 163 25.16 7.09 17.59
CA PRO A 163 26.58 7.20 17.96
C PRO A 163 26.91 8.55 18.62
N GLY A 164 26.36 9.66 18.12
CA GLY A 164 26.56 10.98 18.71
C GLY A 164 26.08 11.10 20.15
N ALA A 165 24.91 10.55 20.49
CA ALA A 165 24.43 10.54 21.87
C ALA A 165 25.28 9.64 22.77
N ALA A 166 25.60 8.43 22.32
CA ALA A 166 26.44 7.51 23.09
C ALA A 166 27.82 8.13 23.39
N TRP A 167 28.41 8.80 22.41
CA TRP A 167 29.69 9.49 22.55
C TRP A 167 29.64 10.63 23.58
N ALA A 168 28.60 11.47 23.49
CA ALA A 168 28.40 12.60 24.40
C ALA A 168 28.23 12.11 25.85
N LEU A 169 27.38 11.10 26.05
CA LEU A 169 27.09 10.53 27.36
C LEU A 169 28.29 9.83 28.00
N ALA A 170 29.12 9.14 27.21
CA ALA A 170 30.31 8.46 27.72
C ALA A 170 31.36 9.44 28.29
N ARG A 171 31.42 10.66 27.76
CA ARG A 171 32.45 11.66 28.09
C ARG A 171 32.01 12.71 29.08
N TRP A 172 30.76 13.18 28.98
CA TRP A 172 30.31 14.40 29.64
C TRP A 172 29.23 14.19 30.70
N SER A 173 28.61 13.02 30.78
CA SER A 173 27.60 12.77 31.82
C SER A 173 28.24 12.56 33.20
N GLU A 174 27.49 12.80 34.28
CA GLU A 174 27.94 12.57 35.67
C GLU A 174 27.56 11.17 36.22
N GLY A 175 26.79 10.38 35.46
CA GLY A 175 26.34 9.03 35.86
C GLY A 175 27.32 7.89 35.53
N GLN A 176 27.21 6.78 36.28
CA GLN A 176 27.85 5.50 35.92
C GLN A 176 27.06 4.86 34.77
N ASP A 177 27.77 4.54 33.68
CA ASP A 177 27.29 3.79 32.51
C ASP A 177 25.89 4.20 32.00
N PRO A 178 25.68 5.47 31.59
CA PRO A 178 24.37 5.97 31.20
C PRO A 178 23.80 5.23 29.98
N ILE A 179 22.50 4.93 30.04
CA ILE A 179 21.73 4.29 28.97
C ILE A 179 20.60 5.24 28.55
N ALA A 180 20.66 5.72 27.32
CA ALA A 180 19.61 6.51 26.69
C ALA A 180 18.74 5.66 25.76
N THR A 181 17.44 5.91 25.78
CA THR A 181 16.47 5.40 24.81
C THR A 181 16.06 6.51 23.84
N ASP A 182 15.28 6.19 22.81
CA ASP A 182 14.77 7.20 21.87
C ASP A 182 13.96 8.30 22.59
N ASP A 183 13.32 7.96 23.73
CA ASP A 183 12.52 8.90 24.52
C ASP A 183 13.37 9.74 25.48
N THR A 184 14.46 9.20 26.05
CA THR A 184 15.27 9.88 27.08
C THR A 184 16.50 10.60 26.53
N VAL A 185 16.88 10.35 25.27
CA VAL A 185 18.11 10.89 24.67
C VAL A 185 18.14 12.42 24.63
N ALA A 186 17.00 13.09 24.39
CA ALA A 186 16.96 14.54 24.31
C ALA A 186 17.25 15.21 25.67
N ASP A 187 16.67 14.66 26.74
CA ASP A 187 16.78 15.19 28.09
C ASP A 187 18.18 14.93 28.66
N LEU A 188 18.71 13.72 28.48
CA LEU A 188 20.06 13.35 28.93
C LEU A 188 21.17 14.14 28.23
N LEU A 189 20.91 14.65 27.02
CA LEU A 189 21.86 15.52 26.31
C LEU A 189 21.71 17.00 26.66
N ALA A 190 20.56 17.45 27.18
CA ALA A 190 20.23 18.87 27.31
C ALA A 190 21.21 19.65 28.20
N ASP A 191 21.62 19.04 29.33
CA ASP A 191 22.51 19.67 30.32
C ASP A 191 23.98 19.58 29.94
N LEU A 192 24.32 18.79 28.91
CA LEU A 192 25.70 18.65 28.46
C LEU A 192 26.17 19.93 27.76
N PRO A 193 27.47 20.26 27.88
CA PRO A 193 28.02 21.45 27.24
C PRO A 193 28.08 21.26 25.71
N VAL A 194 28.06 22.35 24.93
CA VAL A 194 27.98 22.29 23.45
C VAL A 194 29.14 21.53 22.79
N GLU A 195 30.26 21.41 23.49
CA GLU A 195 31.45 20.61 23.15
C GLU A 195 31.12 19.12 23.01
N ALA A 196 30.08 18.64 23.71
CA ALA A 196 29.63 17.26 23.62
C ALA A 196 29.07 16.87 22.23
N LEU A 197 28.86 17.85 21.33
CA LEU A 197 28.46 17.62 19.93
C LEU A 197 29.62 17.35 18.96
N ARG A 198 30.88 17.26 19.41
CA ARG A 198 32.06 17.06 18.54
C ARG A 198 32.21 18.17 17.49
N LEU A 199 32.15 19.41 17.96
CA LEU A 199 32.29 20.63 17.17
C LEU A 199 33.75 21.09 17.19
N ASP A 200 34.20 21.76 16.12
CA ASP A 200 35.52 22.38 16.08
C ASP A 200 35.64 23.59 17.03
N ASP A 201 36.86 23.94 17.41
CA ASP A 201 37.16 25.02 18.39
C ASP A 201 36.59 26.39 17.98
N ARG A 202 36.51 26.67 16.67
CA ARG A 202 35.96 27.94 16.16
C ARG A 202 34.45 27.96 16.36
N THR A 203 33.75 26.87 16.04
CA THR A 203 32.31 26.71 16.27
C THR A 203 31.96 26.75 17.75
N VAL A 204 32.72 26.06 18.61
CA VAL A 204 32.55 26.09 20.07
C VAL A 204 32.74 27.51 20.62
N SER A 205 33.81 28.19 20.20
CA SER A 205 34.07 29.57 20.62
C SER A 205 32.98 30.53 20.15
N GLY A 206 32.45 30.34 18.94
CA GLY A 206 31.31 31.08 18.42
C GLY A 206 30.03 30.86 19.23
N ALA A 207 29.73 29.61 19.61
CA ALA A 207 28.58 29.27 20.44
C ALA A 207 28.68 29.91 21.84
N ARG A 208 29.85 29.84 22.47
CA ARG A 208 30.10 30.47 23.79
C ARG A 208 29.91 31.98 23.77
N ARG A 209 30.39 32.68 22.72
CA ARG A 209 30.20 34.14 22.56
C ARG A 209 28.72 34.54 22.43
N LEU A 210 27.87 33.62 21.98
CA LEU A 210 26.43 33.83 21.84
C LEU A 210 25.62 33.39 23.08
N GLY A 211 26.28 32.99 24.18
CA GLY A 211 25.62 32.50 25.39
C GLY A 211 25.08 31.07 25.30
N LEU A 212 25.39 30.34 24.23
CA LEU A 212 24.97 28.95 24.01
C LEU A 212 25.96 28.02 24.72
N LYS A 213 25.73 27.79 26.02
CA LYS A 213 26.61 27.02 26.89
C LYS A 213 26.30 25.52 26.88
N THR A 214 25.04 25.13 26.78
CA THR A 214 24.59 23.73 26.79
C THR A 214 23.89 23.34 25.49
N ILE A 215 23.81 22.04 25.21
CA ILE A 215 23.08 21.50 24.04
C ILE A 215 21.60 21.88 24.13
N GLY A 216 21.01 21.91 25.33
CA GLY A 216 19.63 22.32 25.56
C GLY A 216 19.33 23.75 25.08
N HIS A 217 20.29 24.68 25.19
CA HIS A 217 20.14 26.03 24.63
C HIS A 217 19.93 26.03 23.10
N LEU A 218 20.40 24.98 22.40
CA LEU A 218 20.23 24.84 20.95
C LEU A 218 18.83 24.32 20.57
N TYR A 219 18.09 23.70 21.48
CA TYR A 219 16.78 23.10 21.19
C TYR A 219 15.71 24.13 20.86
N ALA A 220 15.74 25.28 21.56
CA ALA A 220 14.76 26.35 21.40
C ALA A 220 15.05 27.28 20.20
N MET A 221 16.20 27.11 19.52
CA MET A 221 16.60 27.99 18.43
C MET A 221 16.08 27.50 17.07
N PRO A 222 15.56 28.40 16.20
CA PRO A 222 15.18 28.04 14.84
C PRO A 222 16.35 27.46 14.04
N ARG A 223 16.17 26.27 13.44
CA ARG A 223 17.21 25.55 12.69
C ARG A 223 17.89 26.40 11.60
N ALA A 224 17.10 27.18 10.86
CA ALA A 224 17.60 28.07 9.81
C ALA A 224 18.52 29.18 10.36
N GLY A 225 18.25 29.65 11.58
CA GLY A 225 19.06 30.64 12.28
C GLY A 225 20.42 30.09 12.70
N LEU A 226 20.45 28.85 13.23
CA LEU A 226 21.69 28.15 13.57
C LEU A 226 22.53 27.87 12.30
N ALA A 227 21.91 27.34 11.24
CA ALA A 227 22.59 27.06 9.98
C ALA A 227 23.14 28.31 9.27
N LYS A 228 22.52 29.48 9.46
CA LYS A 228 23.02 30.75 8.90
C LYS A 228 24.20 31.33 9.68
N ARG A 229 24.22 31.15 11.01
CA ARG A 229 25.23 31.73 11.90
C ARG A 229 26.53 30.92 11.98
N PHE A 230 26.46 29.60 11.78
CA PHE A 230 27.60 28.68 11.85
C PHE A 230 27.94 28.08 10.47
N ARG A 231 27.96 28.91 9.42
CA ARG A 231 27.98 28.48 8.01
C ARG A 231 29.39 28.31 7.41
N ASP A 232 30.45 28.44 8.19
CA ASP A 232 31.82 28.55 7.65
C ASP A 232 32.62 27.23 7.69
N GLY A 233 32.81 26.62 6.51
CA GLY A 233 33.90 25.67 6.20
C GLY A 233 33.50 24.21 5.97
N ASP A 234 34.39 23.44 5.32
CA ASP A 234 34.29 21.99 4.98
C ASP A 234 34.14 21.03 6.19
N ALA A 235 33.90 21.55 7.39
CA ALA A 235 33.64 20.79 8.61
C ALA A 235 32.14 20.47 8.78
N ILE A 236 31.82 19.33 9.40
CA ILE A 236 30.43 18.91 9.68
C ILE A 236 29.77 19.96 10.61
N GLY A 237 28.88 20.78 10.07
CA GLY A 237 28.28 21.92 10.78
C GLY A 237 27.43 21.56 12.01
N LEU A 238 27.30 22.52 12.94
CA LEU A 238 26.62 22.40 14.24
C LEU A 238 25.24 21.74 14.15
N VAL A 239 24.42 22.13 13.17
CA VAL A 239 23.07 21.59 12.97
C VAL A 239 23.11 20.10 12.63
N LYS A 240 24.07 19.68 11.80
CA LYS A 240 24.22 18.26 11.42
C LYS A 240 24.68 17.42 12.61
N ARG A 241 25.60 17.91 13.45
CA ARG A 241 26.01 17.22 14.68
C ARG A 241 24.88 17.11 15.70
N LEU A 242 24.08 18.16 15.85
CA LEU A 242 22.88 18.15 16.69
C LEU A 242 21.83 17.14 16.18
N ASP A 243 21.58 17.11 14.88
CA ASP A 243 20.63 16.17 14.26
C ASP A 243 21.11 14.72 14.35
N GLN A 244 22.42 14.47 14.24
CA GLN A 244 23.01 13.14 14.46
C GLN A 244 22.89 12.68 15.91
N ALA A 245 23.18 13.56 16.87
CA ALA A 245 23.04 13.23 18.29
C ALA A 245 21.57 12.92 18.66
N ARG A 246 20.61 13.68 18.12
CA ARG A 246 19.18 13.52 18.41
C ARG A 246 18.46 12.45 17.57
N GLY A 247 19.15 11.82 16.61
CA GLY A 247 18.57 10.76 15.77
C GLY A 247 17.74 11.25 14.58
N TYR A 248 17.76 12.55 14.27
CA TYR A 248 17.13 13.13 13.08
C TYR A 248 17.96 12.89 11.80
N ALA A 249 19.27 12.65 11.95
CA ALA A 249 20.17 12.31 10.85
C ALA A 249 21.01 11.07 11.20
N ALA A 250 21.26 10.20 10.23
CA ALA A 250 22.13 9.05 10.42
C ALA A 250 23.61 9.45 10.50
N GLU A 251 24.35 8.72 11.33
CA GLU A 251 25.82 8.78 11.39
C GLU A 251 26.39 7.43 10.97
N ALA A 252 27.29 7.45 9.98
CA ALA A 252 27.92 6.25 9.45
C ALA A 252 29.12 5.86 10.31
N LEU A 253 29.20 4.58 10.68
CA LEU A 253 30.34 3.97 11.37
C LEU A 253 31.01 2.97 10.42
N THR A 254 32.34 2.90 10.42
CA THR A 254 33.11 1.99 9.55
C THR A 254 33.72 0.87 10.40
N PRO A 255 33.18 -0.36 10.35
CA PRO A 255 33.67 -1.45 11.18
C PRO A 255 35.09 -1.87 10.81
N VAL A 256 35.88 -2.21 11.83
CA VAL A 256 37.18 -2.87 11.66
C VAL A 256 36.92 -4.32 11.28
N ARG A 257 37.44 -4.77 10.13
CA ARG A 257 37.36 -6.18 9.70
C ARG A 257 38.70 -6.90 9.93
N PRO A 258 38.74 -8.03 10.65
CA PRO A 258 39.94 -8.83 10.80
C PRO A 258 40.26 -9.56 9.48
N PRO A 259 41.55 -9.81 9.18
CA PRO A 259 41.92 -10.66 8.06
C PRO A 259 41.49 -12.12 8.30
N ALA A 260 41.15 -12.84 7.23
CA ALA A 260 40.80 -14.26 7.30
C ALA A 260 41.94 -15.08 7.93
N ARG A 261 41.59 -15.98 8.86
CA ARG A 261 42.54 -16.79 9.65
C ARG A 261 43.37 -17.74 8.77
N TYR A 262 42.76 -18.33 7.75
CA TYR A 262 43.41 -19.21 6.80
C TYR A 262 43.45 -18.52 5.45
N ARG A 263 44.63 -18.05 5.07
CA ARG A 263 44.89 -17.40 3.79
C ARG A 263 46.26 -17.78 3.28
N VAL A 264 46.37 -17.93 1.97
CA VAL A 264 47.64 -18.08 1.27
C VAL A 264 47.69 -17.06 0.17
N TRP A 265 48.87 -16.51 -0.07
CA TRP A 265 49.09 -15.40 -0.96
C TRP A 265 50.32 -15.67 -1.82
N GLN A 266 50.23 -15.33 -3.11
CA GLN A 266 51.34 -15.38 -4.04
C GLN A 266 51.33 -14.12 -4.90
N ALA A 267 52.44 -13.40 -4.92
CA ALA A 267 52.66 -12.26 -5.81
C ALA A 267 53.48 -12.69 -7.03
N PHE A 268 53.28 -12.04 -8.16
CA PHE A 268 53.92 -12.37 -9.43
C PHE A 268 54.81 -11.21 -9.89
N ALA A 269 55.96 -11.54 -10.48
CA ALA A 269 56.87 -10.55 -11.04
C ALA A 269 56.32 -9.94 -12.35
N GLU A 270 55.54 -10.72 -13.11
CA GLU A 270 54.80 -10.28 -14.28
C GLU A 270 53.29 -10.52 -14.02
N PRO A 271 52.41 -9.53 -14.30
CA PRO A 271 50.99 -9.66 -14.04
C PRO A 271 50.35 -10.80 -14.87
N LEU A 272 49.47 -11.59 -14.26
CA LEU A 272 48.74 -12.64 -14.96
C LEU A 272 47.67 -12.01 -15.87
N GLY A 273 47.91 -11.99 -17.18
CA GLY A 273 47.05 -11.36 -18.18
C GLY A 273 45.91 -12.24 -18.72
N ASP A 274 45.92 -13.55 -18.43
CA ASP A 274 44.92 -14.49 -18.92
C ASP A 274 44.44 -15.48 -17.85
N VAL A 275 43.31 -16.13 -18.14
CA VAL A 275 42.71 -17.13 -17.26
C VAL A 275 43.60 -18.37 -17.12
N ALA A 276 44.34 -18.73 -18.17
CA ALA A 276 45.25 -19.88 -18.16
C ALA A 276 46.36 -19.72 -17.12
N GLY A 277 46.90 -18.50 -16.97
CA GLY A 277 47.88 -18.16 -15.95
C GLY A 277 47.34 -18.28 -14.53
N VAL A 278 46.08 -17.87 -14.30
CA VAL A 278 45.41 -18.05 -13.00
C VAL A 278 45.20 -19.54 -12.69
N GLU A 279 44.75 -20.32 -13.66
CA GLU A 279 44.56 -21.77 -13.51
C GLU A 279 45.86 -22.52 -13.22
N ALA A 280 46.98 -22.09 -13.80
CA ALA A 280 48.28 -22.72 -13.59
C ALA A 280 48.86 -22.50 -12.18
N ARG A 281 48.49 -21.40 -11.50
CA ARG A 281 49.02 -21.02 -10.18
C ARG A 281 48.16 -21.48 -9.01
N LEU A 282 46.86 -21.66 -9.23
CA LEU A 282 45.96 -22.09 -8.16
C LEU A 282 46.32 -23.43 -7.47
N PRO A 283 46.88 -24.46 -8.14
CA PRO A 283 47.25 -25.71 -7.48
C PRO A 283 48.23 -25.54 -6.32
N GLU A 284 49.20 -24.63 -6.45
CA GLU A 284 50.18 -24.33 -5.39
C GLU A 284 49.48 -23.67 -4.19
N LEU A 285 48.67 -22.63 -4.43
CA LEU A 285 47.88 -21.95 -3.40
C LEU A 285 46.90 -22.90 -2.69
N ALA A 286 46.25 -23.80 -3.43
CA ALA A 286 45.33 -24.79 -2.88
C ALA A 286 46.05 -25.83 -2.01
N ALA A 287 47.23 -26.31 -2.43
CA ALA A 287 48.03 -27.25 -1.64
C ALA A 287 48.51 -26.60 -0.33
N ASP A 288 48.92 -25.33 -0.38
CA ASP A 288 49.36 -24.59 0.80
C ASP A 288 48.23 -24.37 1.80
N LEU A 289 47.03 -24.01 1.31
CA LEU A 289 45.87 -23.80 2.16
C LEU A 289 45.41 -25.11 2.81
N SER A 290 45.44 -26.21 2.04
CA SER A 290 45.14 -27.56 2.52
C SER A 290 46.06 -27.97 3.68
N ARG A 291 47.38 -27.76 3.53
CA ARG A 291 48.35 -28.03 4.59
C ARG A 291 48.10 -27.19 5.85
N ALA A 292 47.72 -25.92 5.68
CA ALA A 292 47.39 -25.04 6.81
C ALA A 292 46.15 -25.51 7.58
N LEU A 293 45.12 -25.98 6.88
CA LEU A 293 43.89 -26.51 7.48
C LEU A 293 44.13 -27.88 8.14
N GLU A 294 44.92 -28.75 7.51
CA GLU A 294 45.30 -30.05 8.04
C GLU A 294 46.04 -29.94 9.37
N ARG A 295 47.00 -29.01 9.48
CA ARG A 295 47.73 -28.76 10.73
C ARG A 295 46.79 -28.43 11.91
N ASP A 296 45.71 -27.72 11.62
CA ASP A 296 44.77 -27.21 12.62
C ASP A 296 43.52 -28.12 12.78
N GLY A 297 43.49 -29.28 12.11
CA GLY A 297 42.38 -30.25 12.16
C GLY A 297 41.06 -29.73 11.57
N GLN A 298 41.13 -28.76 10.65
CA GLN A 298 39.98 -28.11 10.04
C GLN A 298 39.77 -28.58 8.59
N GLY A 299 38.54 -28.45 8.11
CA GLY A 299 38.19 -28.51 6.69
C GLY A 299 37.54 -27.20 6.25
N ALA A 300 37.82 -26.78 5.02
CA ALA A 300 37.15 -25.62 4.43
C ALA A 300 35.73 -25.98 4.01
N LYS A 301 34.81 -25.04 4.21
CA LYS A 301 33.42 -25.10 3.75
C LYS A 301 33.08 -23.97 2.77
N ALA A 302 33.86 -22.89 2.82
CA ALA A 302 33.83 -21.81 1.84
C ALA A 302 35.26 -21.35 1.54
N LEU A 303 35.55 -21.16 0.27
CA LEU A 303 36.84 -20.70 -0.24
C LEU A 303 36.62 -19.49 -1.15
N THR A 304 37.49 -18.48 -1.05
CA THR A 304 37.50 -17.33 -1.96
C THR A 304 38.89 -17.15 -2.55
N LEU A 305 38.94 -17.13 -3.89
CA LEU A 305 40.11 -16.73 -4.66
C LEU A 305 39.98 -15.25 -5.00
N THR A 306 40.92 -14.43 -4.56
CA THR A 306 40.99 -12.99 -4.84
C THR A 306 42.18 -12.69 -5.73
N GLY A 307 41.94 -12.02 -6.85
CA GLY A 307 42.97 -11.44 -7.71
C GLY A 307 43.13 -9.94 -7.44
N PHE A 308 44.38 -9.51 -7.30
CA PHE A 308 44.73 -8.11 -7.10
C PHE A 308 45.23 -7.55 -8.43
N ARG A 309 44.48 -6.60 -8.97
CA ARG A 309 44.75 -6.01 -10.28
C ARG A 309 45.83 -4.94 -10.17
N THR A 310 46.56 -4.73 -11.27
CA THR A 310 47.64 -3.74 -11.36
C THR A 310 47.18 -2.29 -11.16
N ASP A 311 45.88 -1.99 -11.36
CA ASP A 311 45.27 -0.69 -11.10
C ASP A 311 44.88 -0.46 -9.63
N GLY A 312 45.13 -1.44 -8.75
CA GLY A 312 44.78 -1.39 -7.33
C GLY A 312 43.37 -1.89 -7.00
N GLU A 313 42.58 -2.30 -7.99
CA GLU A 313 41.29 -2.96 -7.76
C GLU A 313 41.45 -4.45 -7.44
N THR A 314 40.37 -5.08 -6.96
CA THR A 314 40.35 -6.52 -6.66
C THR A 314 39.18 -7.20 -7.37
N THR A 315 39.41 -8.42 -7.84
CA THR A 315 38.39 -9.32 -8.36
C THR A 315 38.36 -10.59 -7.53
N SER A 316 37.23 -11.26 -7.41
CA SER A 316 37.12 -12.46 -6.57
C SER A 316 36.16 -13.50 -7.12
N LEU A 317 36.48 -14.76 -6.89
CA LEU A 317 35.67 -15.92 -7.20
C LEU A 317 35.57 -16.81 -5.96
N SER A 318 34.35 -17.19 -5.58
CA SER A 318 34.10 -17.98 -4.36
C SER A 318 33.43 -19.30 -4.68
N VAL A 319 33.78 -20.35 -3.91
CA VAL A 319 33.16 -21.68 -3.97
C VAL A 319 32.79 -22.16 -2.57
N ARG A 320 31.76 -23.00 -2.47
CA ARG A 320 31.25 -23.55 -1.20
C ARG A 320 31.07 -25.06 -1.31
N MET A 321 31.18 -25.74 -0.18
CA MET A 321 31.07 -27.20 -0.07
C MET A 321 30.04 -27.58 0.99
N GLY A 322 29.34 -28.70 0.76
CA GLY A 322 28.33 -29.25 1.67
C GLY A 322 28.93 -29.91 2.90
N LEU A 323 30.09 -30.55 2.73
CA LEU A 323 30.89 -31.14 3.79
C LEU A 323 32.23 -30.41 3.94
N PRO A 324 32.78 -30.26 5.15
CA PRO A 324 34.11 -29.70 5.32
C PRO A 324 35.13 -30.59 4.62
N GLY A 325 35.91 -29.99 3.72
CA GLY A 325 36.90 -30.70 2.91
C GLY A 325 38.26 -30.04 2.97
N ARG A 326 39.31 -30.83 2.74
CA ARG A 326 40.70 -30.37 2.68
C ARG A 326 41.45 -30.82 1.42
N ASP A 327 40.75 -31.41 0.46
CA ASP A 327 41.34 -31.93 -0.77
C ASP A 327 41.47 -30.82 -1.83
N ALA A 328 42.71 -30.43 -2.11
CA ALA A 328 43.02 -29.40 -3.11
C ALA A 328 42.51 -29.77 -4.52
N SER A 329 42.48 -31.05 -4.89
CA SER A 329 42.01 -31.49 -6.21
C SER A 329 40.51 -31.26 -6.39
N ILE A 330 39.73 -31.43 -5.31
CA ILE A 330 38.29 -31.14 -5.28
C ILE A 330 38.07 -29.64 -5.43
N TRP A 331 38.82 -28.81 -4.68
CA TRP A 331 38.72 -27.36 -4.79
C TRP A 331 39.05 -26.86 -6.20
N MET A 332 40.10 -27.39 -6.82
CA MET A 332 40.47 -27.08 -8.20
C MET A 332 39.35 -27.39 -9.18
N ARG A 333 38.66 -28.51 -9.00
CA ARG A 333 37.52 -28.88 -9.83
C ARG A 333 36.34 -27.91 -9.61
N LEU A 334 36.08 -27.51 -8.36
CA LEU A 334 35.01 -26.54 -8.05
C LEU A 334 35.29 -25.15 -8.65
N PHE A 335 36.51 -24.64 -8.57
CA PHE A 335 36.86 -23.35 -9.19
C PHE A 335 36.75 -23.40 -10.72
N ARG A 336 37.13 -24.53 -11.35
CA ARG A 336 36.91 -24.73 -12.80
C ARG A 336 35.42 -24.72 -13.16
N GLU A 337 34.59 -25.41 -12.39
CA GLU A 337 33.14 -25.44 -12.61
C GLU A 337 32.51 -24.06 -12.36
N ALA A 338 33.01 -23.29 -11.40
CA ALA A 338 32.58 -21.91 -11.14
C ALA A 338 32.95 -20.92 -12.26
N GLY A 339 33.96 -21.27 -13.06
CA GLY A 339 34.38 -20.55 -14.25
C GLY A 339 35.29 -19.36 -13.94
N PHE A 340 36.59 -19.54 -14.19
CA PHE A 340 37.59 -18.48 -14.01
C PHE A 340 37.39 -17.26 -14.91
N GLY A 341 36.64 -17.40 -16.02
CA GLY A 341 36.26 -16.26 -16.87
C GLY A 341 35.38 -15.21 -16.18
N ARG A 342 34.90 -15.48 -14.96
CA ARG A 342 34.22 -14.48 -14.10
C ARG A 342 35.19 -13.56 -13.36
N LEU A 343 36.48 -13.87 -13.35
CA LEU A 343 37.51 -12.97 -12.81
C LEU A 343 37.80 -11.89 -13.84
N GLU A 344 37.60 -10.63 -13.46
CA GLU A 344 37.95 -9.49 -14.29
C GLU A 344 39.45 -9.24 -14.17
N LEU A 345 40.20 -9.67 -15.19
CA LEU A 345 41.67 -9.61 -15.18
C LEU A 345 42.20 -8.20 -15.49
N GLY A 346 41.43 -7.36 -16.19
CA GLY A 346 41.84 -5.99 -16.53
C GLY A 346 43.17 -5.94 -17.29
N PHE A 347 44.14 -5.20 -16.73
CA PHE A 347 45.53 -5.11 -17.23
C PHE A 347 46.46 -6.23 -16.72
N GLY A 348 45.94 -7.15 -15.92
CA GLY A 348 46.66 -8.26 -15.31
C GLY A 348 46.53 -8.29 -13.78
N LEU A 349 46.80 -9.45 -13.20
CA LEU A 349 46.80 -9.66 -11.75
C LEU A 349 48.24 -9.72 -11.21
N ASP A 350 48.58 -8.79 -10.33
CA ASP A 350 49.88 -8.73 -9.65
C ASP A 350 50.02 -9.79 -8.56
N ALA A 351 48.88 -10.26 -8.01
CA ALA A 351 48.86 -11.29 -6.99
C ALA A 351 47.54 -12.05 -6.94
N LEU A 352 47.60 -13.27 -6.39
CA LEU A 352 46.46 -14.11 -6.06
C LEU A 352 46.48 -14.45 -4.57
N MET A 353 45.30 -14.47 -3.97
CA MET A 353 45.07 -14.90 -2.59
C MET A 353 43.96 -15.94 -2.54
N LEU A 354 44.19 -17.05 -1.85
CA LEU A 354 43.15 -18.04 -1.55
C LEU A 354 42.86 -18.03 -0.05
N THR A 355 41.61 -17.77 0.33
CA THR A 355 41.15 -17.74 1.72
C THR A 355 40.16 -18.86 2.00
N ALA A 356 40.20 -19.43 3.20
CA ALA A 356 39.10 -20.24 3.73
C ALA A 356 38.25 -19.36 4.65
N ASP A 357 37.15 -18.84 4.11
CA ASP A 357 36.28 -17.89 4.80
C ASP A 357 35.43 -18.57 5.88
N LEU A 358 35.18 -19.87 5.72
CA LEU A 358 34.46 -20.70 6.68
C LEU A 358 35.14 -22.06 6.80
N THR A 359 35.46 -22.45 8.03
CA THR A 359 36.10 -23.72 8.37
C THR A 359 35.34 -24.43 9.48
N GLU A 360 35.27 -25.75 9.42
CA GLU A 360 34.70 -26.60 10.46
C GLU A 360 35.69 -27.73 10.83
N PRO A 361 35.67 -28.24 12.08
CA PRO A 361 36.51 -29.36 12.47
C PRO A 361 36.22 -30.62 11.63
N MET A 362 37.27 -31.30 11.19
CA MET A 362 37.16 -32.60 10.52
C MET A 362 36.83 -33.69 11.56
N LEU A 363 35.60 -34.19 11.57
CA LEU A 363 35.21 -35.34 12.41
C LEU A 363 35.62 -36.65 11.74
N ALA A 364 36.44 -37.47 12.40
CA ALA A 364 36.73 -38.82 11.96
C ALA A 364 35.45 -39.67 12.04
N ARG A 365 34.87 -40.05 10.90
CA ARG A 365 33.74 -40.97 10.84
C ARG A 365 34.27 -42.40 10.68
N GLN A 366 34.10 -43.22 11.70
CA GLN A 366 34.30 -44.66 11.61
C GLN A 366 33.01 -45.25 11.01
N GLY A 367 33.09 -45.78 9.79
CA GLY A 367 31.94 -46.37 9.11
C GLY A 367 31.43 -47.60 9.86
N VAL A 368 30.13 -47.63 10.16
CA VAL A 368 29.44 -48.85 10.59
C VAL A 368 29.48 -49.84 9.42
N LEU A 369 29.89 -51.07 9.67
CA LEU A 369 30.13 -52.13 8.67
C LEU A 369 28.90 -52.50 7.81
N GLU A 370 27.69 -52.06 8.17
CA GLU A 370 26.44 -52.53 7.55
C GLU A 370 25.92 -51.68 6.38
N SER A 371 26.51 -50.52 6.02
CA SER A 371 26.10 -49.83 4.78
C SER A 371 27.20 -49.00 4.10
N GLU A 372 28.32 -49.65 3.80
CA GLU A 372 29.41 -49.05 3.01
C GLU A 372 28.92 -48.48 1.65
N ALA A 373 27.90 -49.11 1.06
CA ALA A 373 27.26 -48.65 -0.17
C ALA A 373 26.47 -47.34 0.01
N GLU A 374 25.67 -47.21 1.07
CA GLU A 374 24.88 -46.00 1.35
C GLU A 374 25.79 -44.82 1.71
N THR A 375 26.87 -45.09 2.45
CA THR A 375 27.87 -44.09 2.81
C THR A 375 28.57 -43.53 1.56
N LYS A 376 29.04 -44.42 0.66
CA LYS A 376 29.63 -44.02 -0.64
C LYS A 376 28.63 -43.28 -1.53
N GLN A 377 27.36 -43.66 -1.50
CA GLN A 377 26.31 -43.01 -2.28
C GLN A 377 26.00 -41.60 -1.76
N ALA A 378 25.95 -41.42 -0.43
CA ALA A 378 25.78 -40.11 0.19
C ALA A 378 26.97 -39.16 -0.06
N GLU A 379 28.20 -39.69 0.00
CA GLU A 379 29.41 -38.93 -0.37
C GLU A 379 29.41 -38.54 -1.85
N SER A 380 29.02 -39.45 -2.74
CA SER A 380 28.91 -39.17 -4.18
C SER A 380 27.85 -38.12 -4.48
N LEU A 381 26.73 -38.10 -3.75
CA LEU A 381 25.69 -37.10 -3.89
C LEU A 381 26.15 -35.72 -3.41
N ALA A 382 26.86 -35.65 -2.28
CA ALA A 382 27.42 -34.40 -1.77
C ALA A 382 28.40 -33.76 -2.78
N LEU A 383 29.30 -34.57 -3.35
CA LEU A 383 30.24 -34.12 -4.39
C LEU A 383 29.52 -33.65 -5.66
N LEU A 384 28.42 -34.30 -6.05
CA LEU A 384 27.60 -33.87 -7.18
C LEU A 384 26.93 -32.52 -6.91
N ILE A 385 26.34 -32.35 -5.72
CA ILE A 385 25.72 -31.09 -5.30
C ILE A 385 26.75 -29.96 -5.32
N ASP A 386 27.93 -30.15 -4.72
CA ASP A 386 28.99 -29.15 -4.67
C ASP A 386 29.38 -28.67 -6.09
N ARG A 387 29.53 -29.60 -7.04
CA ARG A 387 29.87 -29.29 -8.44
C ARG A 387 28.76 -28.53 -9.16
N LEU A 388 27.52 -29.01 -9.03
CA LEU A 388 26.37 -28.35 -9.63
C LEU A 388 26.20 -26.94 -9.06
N THR A 389 26.41 -26.77 -7.75
CA THR A 389 26.30 -25.48 -7.10
C THR A 389 27.41 -24.52 -7.53
N ALA A 390 28.65 -25.00 -7.66
CA ALA A 390 29.74 -24.18 -8.18
C ALA A 390 29.42 -23.64 -9.58
N ARG A 391 28.88 -24.49 -10.47
CA ARG A 391 28.55 -24.12 -11.85
C ARG A 391 27.31 -23.26 -12.00
N LEU A 392 26.20 -23.68 -11.39
CA LEU A 392 24.87 -23.11 -11.60
C LEU A 392 24.50 -22.04 -10.55
N GLY A 393 25.26 -21.95 -9.45
CA GLY A 393 24.93 -21.11 -8.30
C GLY A 393 24.07 -21.83 -7.26
N ALA A 394 24.17 -21.40 -6.00
CA ALA A 394 23.46 -22.02 -4.88
C ALA A 394 21.93 -21.91 -4.99
N ASP A 395 21.44 -20.86 -5.63
CA ASP A 395 20.00 -20.62 -5.83
C ASP A 395 19.37 -21.51 -6.92
N ARG A 396 20.19 -22.24 -7.68
CA ARG A 396 19.75 -23.11 -8.78
C ARG A 396 19.81 -24.60 -8.47
N VAL A 397 20.54 -24.99 -7.42
CA VAL A 397 20.66 -26.39 -6.99
C VAL A 397 19.91 -26.55 -5.68
N LEU A 398 18.72 -27.12 -5.79
CA LEU A 398 17.74 -27.15 -4.72
C LEU A 398 17.46 -28.59 -4.27
N THR A 399 17.16 -28.76 -2.98
CA THR A 399 16.68 -30.02 -2.39
C THR A 399 15.35 -29.74 -1.70
N PRO A 400 14.39 -30.70 -1.72
CA PRO A 400 13.18 -30.58 -0.92
C PRO A 400 13.53 -30.60 0.58
N GLU A 401 12.86 -29.73 1.32
CA GLU A 401 12.85 -29.69 2.77
C GLU A 401 11.41 -29.86 3.22
N PRO A 402 11.11 -30.86 4.07
CA PRO A 402 9.79 -30.99 4.68
C PRO A 402 9.45 -29.72 5.45
N VAL A 403 8.26 -29.19 5.22
CA VAL A 403 7.71 -28.05 5.94
C VAL A 403 6.43 -28.53 6.60
N ASP A 404 6.24 -28.15 7.86
CA ASP A 404 5.00 -28.39 8.59
C ASP A 404 3.87 -27.53 7.98
N SER A 405 3.28 -28.07 6.91
CA SER A 405 2.20 -27.50 6.13
C SER A 405 1.18 -28.59 5.83
N TRP A 406 -0.07 -28.29 6.14
CA TRP A 406 -1.18 -29.18 5.80
C TRP A 406 -1.61 -29.03 4.32
N ILE A 407 -1.14 -27.98 3.62
CA ILE A 407 -1.34 -27.76 2.18
C ILE A 407 -0.32 -28.60 1.39
N PRO A 408 -0.75 -29.56 0.56
CA PRO A 408 0.16 -30.50 -0.12
C PRO A 408 1.26 -29.83 -0.95
N GLU A 409 0.93 -28.76 -1.66
CA GLU A 409 1.88 -28.01 -2.51
C GLU A 409 2.95 -27.25 -1.70
N ARG A 410 2.80 -27.21 -0.36
CA ARG A 410 3.69 -26.49 0.57
C ARG A 410 4.25 -27.39 1.67
N ALA A 411 3.87 -28.66 1.71
CA ALA A 411 4.43 -29.66 2.60
C ALA A 411 5.93 -29.87 2.37
N GLU A 412 6.42 -29.43 1.21
CA GLU A 412 7.83 -29.36 0.88
C GLU A 412 8.15 -27.96 0.36
N ARG A 413 9.29 -27.39 0.77
CA ARG A 413 9.88 -26.23 0.11
C ARG A 413 11.22 -26.60 -0.47
N LEU A 414 11.55 -26.00 -1.60
CA LEU A 414 12.88 -26.11 -2.17
C LEU A 414 13.82 -25.17 -1.43
N ARG A 415 14.89 -25.71 -0.84
CA ARG A 415 16.00 -24.93 -0.27
C ARG A 415 17.28 -25.19 -1.05
N PRO A 416 18.27 -24.28 -1.01
CA PRO A 416 19.60 -24.58 -1.50
C PRO A 416 20.12 -25.90 -0.92
N ALA A 417 20.62 -26.76 -1.80
CA ALA A 417 21.08 -28.10 -1.42
C ALA A 417 22.27 -28.04 -0.45
N LEU A 418 23.11 -27.00 -0.55
CA LEU A 418 24.17 -26.70 0.41
C LEU A 418 23.61 -26.22 1.75
N GLY A 419 23.70 -27.05 2.79
CA GLY A 419 23.26 -26.69 4.14
C GLY A 419 23.07 -27.90 5.05
N ARG A 420 22.85 -27.67 6.35
CA ARG A 420 22.58 -28.74 7.31
C ARG A 420 21.24 -29.41 6.95
N VAL A 421 21.24 -30.73 6.81
CA VAL A 421 20.00 -31.51 6.64
C VAL A 421 19.27 -31.54 8.00
N PRO A 422 18.02 -31.05 8.08
CA PRO A 422 17.22 -31.21 9.30
C PRO A 422 17.06 -32.70 9.60
N ALA A 423 17.14 -33.08 10.88
CA ALA A 423 16.76 -34.43 11.28
C ALA A 423 15.27 -34.60 10.99
N VAL A 424 14.91 -35.54 10.13
CA VAL A 424 13.51 -35.89 9.88
C VAL A 424 13.11 -36.86 10.97
N ASP A 425 12.34 -36.39 11.95
CA ASP A 425 11.71 -37.29 12.92
C ASP A 425 10.70 -38.15 12.18
N GLY A 426 11.01 -39.44 12.08
CA GLY A 426 10.22 -40.41 11.32
C GLY A 426 8.79 -40.47 11.84
N THR A 427 7.85 -39.91 11.09
CA THR A 427 6.42 -40.12 11.32
C THR A 427 5.63 -40.19 10.00
N ALA A 428 4.87 -41.28 9.93
CA ALA A 428 3.75 -41.62 9.05
C ALA A 428 3.94 -41.48 7.53
N VAL A 429 4.06 -42.64 6.86
CA VAL A 429 3.68 -42.81 5.45
C VAL A 429 2.19 -42.46 5.31
N GLY A 430 1.89 -41.23 4.93
CA GLY A 430 0.52 -40.74 4.77
C GLY A 430 -0.16 -41.26 3.50
N ARG A 431 -1.49 -41.38 3.55
CA ARG A 431 -2.39 -41.74 2.42
C ARG A 431 -2.49 -40.64 1.35
N ARG A 432 -1.39 -40.02 0.92
CA ARG A 432 -1.42 -38.87 0.01
C ARG A 432 -0.92 -39.23 -1.41
N PRO A 433 -1.41 -38.55 -2.47
CA PRO A 433 -1.03 -38.85 -3.84
C PRO A 433 0.47 -38.64 -4.07
N ILE A 434 1.11 -39.55 -4.82
CA ILE A 434 2.54 -39.50 -5.15
C ILE A 434 2.85 -38.40 -6.19
N LEU A 435 1.83 -37.89 -6.89
CA LEU A 435 1.97 -36.89 -7.95
C LEU A 435 0.94 -35.77 -7.76
N LEU A 436 1.44 -34.53 -7.72
CA LEU A 436 0.65 -33.29 -7.76
C LEU A 436 1.02 -32.54 -9.06
N LEU A 437 0.03 -32.02 -9.78
CA LEU A 437 0.23 -31.24 -11.00
C LEU A 437 0.21 -29.75 -10.65
N ASP A 438 1.25 -29.00 -11.05
CA ASP A 438 1.31 -27.54 -10.93
C ASP A 438 1.68 -26.91 -12.29
N PRO A 439 0.77 -26.14 -12.92
CA PRO A 439 -0.59 -25.84 -12.47
C PRO A 439 -1.52 -27.06 -12.57
N PRO A 440 -2.64 -27.09 -11.82
CA PRO A 440 -3.67 -28.09 -12.00
C PRO A 440 -4.18 -28.06 -13.45
N GLU A 441 -4.19 -29.22 -14.10
CA GLU A 441 -4.66 -29.36 -15.48
C GLU A 441 -6.17 -29.67 -15.50
N PRO A 442 -6.96 -29.01 -16.35
CA PRO A 442 -8.38 -29.33 -16.50
C PRO A 442 -8.57 -30.72 -17.13
N ILE A 443 -9.60 -31.43 -16.69
CA ILE A 443 -10.08 -32.65 -17.33
C ILE A 443 -11.24 -32.29 -18.27
N GLU A 444 -11.30 -32.95 -19.42
CA GLU A 444 -12.32 -32.76 -20.45
C GLU A 444 -13.38 -33.88 -20.35
N ASP A 445 -14.62 -33.59 -20.75
CA ASP A 445 -15.74 -34.55 -20.79
C ASP A 445 -15.88 -35.48 -19.55
N PRO A 446 -15.92 -34.94 -18.32
CA PRO A 446 -16.09 -35.77 -17.14
C PRO A 446 -17.47 -36.43 -17.14
N LEU A 447 -17.51 -37.76 -17.10
CA LEU A 447 -18.73 -38.55 -17.05
C LEU A 447 -18.88 -39.10 -15.63
N PHE A 448 -19.94 -38.72 -14.95
CA PHE A 448 -20.17 -39.05 -13.54
C PHE A 448 -21.17 -40.20 -13.42
N ASP A 449 -20.89 -41.16 -12.52
CA ASP A 449 -21.86 -42.23 -12.20
C ASP A 449 -23.00 -41.70 -11.31
N LEU A 450 -22.76 -40.62 -10.53
CA LEU A 450 -23.74 -39.95 -9.67
C LEU A 450 -23.51 -38.43 -9.69
N PRO A 451 -24.57 -37.59 -9.56
CA PRO A 451 -24.48 -36.12 -9.64
C PRO A 451 -23.53 -35.45 -8.64
N GLU A 452 -23.25 -36.09 -7.49
CA GLU A 452 -22.37 -35.58 -6.43
C GLU A 452 -21.12 -36.47 -6.19
N GLY A 453 -20.85 -37.43 -7.09
CA GLY A 453 -19.73 -38.38 -6.97
C GLY A 453 -18.46 -37.94 -7.71
N ALA A 454 -17.36 -38.67 -7.50
CA ALA A 454 -16.18 -38.52 -8.35
C ALA A 454 -16.52 -38.94 -9.81
N PRO A 455 -15.94 -38.30 -10.84
CA PRO A 455 -16.19 -38.68 -12.22
C PRO A 455 -15.76 -40.14 -12.45
N ALA A 456 -16.57 -40.93 -13.13
CA ALA A 456 -16.25 -42.31 -13.49
C ALA A 456 -15.26 -42.38 -14.65
N ARG A 457 -15.34 -41.41 -15.57
CA ARG A 457 -14.43 -41.23 -16.71
C ARG A 457 -14.15 -39.75 -16.95
N PHE A 458 -12.99 -39.46 -17.54
CA PHE A 458 -12.64 -38.14 -18.04
C PHE A 458 -11.60 -38.26 -19.16
N THR A 459 -11.51 -37.26 -20.01
CA THR A 459 -10.45 -37.12 -21.02
C THR A 459 -9.36 -36.22 -20.46
N TRP A 460 -8.11 -36.67 -20.53
CA TRP A 460 -6.96 -35.86 -20.14
C TRP A 460 -5.82 -36.09 -21.12
N ARG A 461 -5.29 -34.99 -21.67
CA ARG A 461 -4.30 -34.98 -22.76
C ARG A 461 -4.74 -35.82 -23.96
N ARG A 462 -6.01 -35.66 -24.36
CA ARG A 462 -6.66 -36.36 -25.48
C ARG A 462 -6.81 -37.88 -25.30
N VAL A 463 -6.61 -38.39 -24.09
CA VAL A 463 -6.78 -39.81 -23.78
C VAL A 463 -7.90 -39.96 -22.76
N SER A 464 -8.91 -40.78 -23.09
CA SER A 464 -9.98 -41.11 -22.15
C SER A 464 -9.45 -42.04 -21.05
N ARG A 465 -9.66 -41.64 -19.79
CA ARG A 465 -9.24 -42.33 -18.58
C ARG A 465 -10.48 -42.73 -17.77
N ARG A 466 -10.44 -43.90 -17.15
CA ARG A 466 -11.46 -44.36 -16.19
C ARG A 466 -10.91 -44.23 -14.79
N ILE A 467 -11.71 -43.69 -13.87
CA ILE A 467 -11.35 -43.60 -12.45
C ILE A 467 -11.58 -44.96 -11.79
N VAL A 468 -10.54 -45.48 -11.15
CA VAL A 468 -10.56 -46.79 -10.46
C VAL A 468 -10.82 -46.62 -8.97
N ARG A 469 -10.42 -45.49 -8.38
CA ARG A 469 -10.62 -45.14 -6.98
C ARG A 469 -10.58 -43.62 -6.82
N ALA A 470 -11.44 -43.08 -5.96
CA ALA A 470 -11.46 -41.67 -5.61
C ALA A 470 -11.59 -41.52 -4.08
N GLU A 471 -11.00 -40.46 -3.52
CA GLU A 471 -11.02 -40.11 -2.09
C GLU A 471 -11.07 -38.56 -2.01
N GLY A 472 -12.05 -37.99 -1.29
CA GLY A 472 -12.34 -36.54 -1.27
C GLY A 472 -13.85 -36.22 -1.32
N PRO A 473 -14.29 -34.95 -1.18
CA PRO A 473 -13.52 -33.70 -1.30
C PRO A 473 -12.80 -33.26 -0.01
N GLU A 474 -11.55 -32.82 -0.14
CA GLU A 474 -10.76 -32.23 0.96
C GLU A 474 -10.80 -30.70 0.88
N ARG A 475 -11.18 -30.05 1.98
CA ARG A 475 -11.25 -28.58 2.07
C ARG A 475 -9.92 -28.05 2.59
N LEU A 476 -9.08 -27.53 1.70
CA LEU A 476 -7.79 -26.92 2.05
C LEU A 476 -7.98 -25.40 2.21
N SER A 477 -7.86 -24.89 3.44
CA SER A 477 -7.77 -23.45 3.68
C SER A 477 -6.30 -23.01 3.76
N PRO A 478 -5.96 -21.78 3.34
CA PRO A 478 -4.59 -21.29 3.45
C PRO A 478 -4.14 -21.21 4.93
N GLU A 479 -2.86 -21.48 5.18
CA GLU A 479 -2.25 -21.26 6.49
C GLU A 479 -2.29 -19.76 6.81
N TRP A 480 -2.97 -19.40 7.89
CA TRP A 480 -3.29 -18.01 8.24
C TRP A 480 -2.05 -17.14 8.53
N TRP A 481 -0.87 -17.75 8.71
CA TRP A 481 0.39 -17.08 9.05
C TRP A 481 1.38 -16.90 7.87
N ARG A 482 0.99 -17.20 6.61
CA ARG A 482 1.90 -17.03 5.45
C ARG A 482 1.27 -16.33 4.22
N PRO A 483 1.73 -15.12 3.84
CA PRO A 483 1.35 -14.49 2.58
C PRO A 483 2.08 -15.10 1.36
N ARG A 484 1.49 -15.05 0.16
CA ARG A 484 2.12 -15.55 -1.09
C ARG A 484 3.18 -14.57 -1.65
N PRO A 485 4.17 -15.06 -2.44
CA PRO A 485 5.25 -14.24 -3.02
C PRO A 485 4.83 -13.32 -4.18
N ASP A 486 3.66 -13.54 -4.80
CA ASP A 486 3.21 -12.87 -6.04
C ASP A 486 2.26 -11.68 -5.80
N GLY A 487 1.98 -11.33 -4.55
CA GLY A 487 1.16 -10.18 -4.18
C GLY A 487 -0.34 -10.29 -4.51
N ARG A 488 -0.84 -11.47 -4.93
CA ARG A 488 -2.27 -11.73 -5.14
C ARG A 488 -2.90 -12.32 -3.86
N GLU A 489 -4.08 -11.82 -3.47
CA GLU A 489 -4.88 -12.40 -2.37
C GLU A 489 -5.23 -13.87 -2.67
N VAL A 490 -4.75 -14.82 -1.87
CA VAL A 490 -5.38 -16.15 -1.79
C VAL A 490 -6.58 -16.01 -0.86
N ARG A 491 -7.75 -15.83 -1.47
CA ARG A 491 -9.01 -15.76 -0.72
C ARG A 491 -9.30 -17.12 -0.07
N THR A 492 -9.37 -17.17 1.26
CA THR A 492 -10.51 -17.87 1.88
C THR A 492 -11.72 -17.00 1.54
N ARG A 493 -12.44 -17.35 0.48
CA ARG A 493 -13.50 -16.50 -0.08
C ARG A 493 -14.66 -16.44 0.90
N ASP A 494 -14.95 -15.27 1.44
CA ASP A 494 -16.15 -15.08 2.24
C ASP A 494 -16.49 -13.58 2.35
N TYR A 495 -17.49 -13.18 1.60
CA TYR A 495 -18.51 -12.19 1.94
C TYR A 495 -19.82 -12.84 1.50
N TYR A 496 -20.96 -12.46 2.06
CA TYR A 496 -22.29 -12.96 1.66
C TYR A 496 -22.42 -12.95 0.15
N ARG A 497 -22.17 -14.11 -0.46
CA ARG A 497 -22.07 -14.23 -1.89
C ARG A 497 -23.12 -15.25 -2.25
N ILE A 498 -23.95 -14.86 -3.20
CA ILE A 498 -24.70 -15.73 -4.10
C ILE A 498 -23.89 -17.00 -4.46
N HIS A 499 -22.55 -16.90 -4.56
CA HIS A 499 -21.60 -18.02 -4.69
C HIS A 499 -21.80 -19.14 -3.66
N GLN A 500 -21.98 -18.83 -2.37
CA GLN A 500 -22.20 -19.84 -1.34
C GLN A 500 -23.55 -20.51 -1.50
N ALA A 501 -24.60 -19.75 -1.85
CA ALA A 501 -25.91 -20.34 -2.15
C ALA A 501 -25.82 -21.31 -3.34
N ARG A 502 -25.11 -20.93 -4.40
CA ARG A 502 -24.81 -21.80 -5.54
C ARG A 502 -24.01 -23.04 -5.13
N ALA A 503 -22.96 -22.87 -4.32
CA ALA A 503 -22.13 -23.97 -3.83
C ALA A 503 -22.89 -24.97 -2.94
N LEU A 504 -23.93 -24.51 -2.23
CA LEU A 504 -24.80 -25.35 -1.40
C LEU A 504 -25.96 -26.00 -2.18
N GLY A 505 -26.05 -25.80 -3.50
CA GLY A 505 -27.13 -26.33 -4.32
C GLY A 505 -28.49 -25.68 -4.07
N ILE A 506 -28.52 -24.43 -3.61
CA ILE A 506 -29.77 -23.67 -3.41
C ILE A 506 -30.30 -23.23 -4.78
N ALA A 507 -31.60 -23.44 -5.03
CA ALA A 507 -32.23 -23.19 -6.33
C ALA A 507 -32.55 -21.72 -6.62
N ALA A 508 -32.83 -20.93 -5.58
CA ALA A 508 -33.08 -19.49 -5.65
C ALA A 508 -32.74 -18.85 -4.31
N VAL A 509 -32.30 -17.59 -4.31
CA VAL A 509 -31.92 -16.86 -3.10
C VAL A 509 -32.71 -15.57 -2.97
N GLY A 510 -33.40 -15.40 -1.84
CA GLY A 510 -34.05 -14.13 -1.49
C GLY A 510 -33.17 -13.28 -0.59
N VAL A 511 -32.98 -12.01 -0.96
CA VAL A 511 -32.25 -11.02 -0.15
C VAL A 511 -33.25 -9.97 0.33
N ALA A 512 -33.27 -9.73 1.64
CA ALA A 512 -34.21 -8.82 2.28
C ALA A 512 -33.52 -7.98 3.35
N ASP A 513 -32.80 -6.95 2.89
CA ASP A 513 -32.08 -6.04 3.78
C ASP A 513 -33.04 -5.17 4.60
N ARG A 514 -32.57 -4.66 5.75
CA ARG A 514 -33.42 -3.88 6.67
C ARG A 514 -33.73 -2.51 6.08
N ASN A 515 -34.99 -2.26 5.73
CA ASN A 515 -35.48 -0.96 5.27
C ASN A 515 -34.64 -0.35 4.13
N THR A 516 -34.06 -1.16 3.24
CA THR A 516 -33.17 -0.67 2.18
C THR A 516 -33.08 -1.66 1.02
N LEU A 517 -32.75 -1.16 -0.16
CA LEU A 517 -32.43 -1.91 -1.38
C LEU A 517 -31.01 -1.60 -1.88
N ALA A 518 -30.16 -0.97 -1.06
CA ALA A 518 -28.81 -0.55 -1.42
C ALA A 518 -27.93 -1.69 -1.95
N GLY A 519 -28.06 -2.90 -1.40
CA GLY A 519 -27.25 -4.07 -1.79
C GLY A 519 -27.77 -4.84 -3.00
N MET A 520 -28.94 -4.51 -3.54
CA MET A 520 -29.65 -5.37 -4.50
C MET A 520 -29.00 -5.42 -5.87
N VAL A 521 -28.43 -4.31 -6.36
CA VAL A 521 -27.76 -4.28 -7.66
C VAL A 521 -26.53 -5.18 -7.66
N ARG A 522 -25.67 -5.05 -6.64
CA ARG A 522 -24.50 -5.93 -6.46
C ARG A 522 -24.88 -7.40 -6.31
N ALA A 523 -25.98 -7.69 -5.60
CA ALA A 523 -26.50 -9.05 -5.50
C ALA A 523 -26.95 -9.57 -6.88
N ALA A 524 -27.63 -8.75 -7.68
CA ALA A 524 -28.12 -9.12 -9.02
C ALA A 524 -26.97 -9.36 -10.01
N MET A 525 -25.94 -8.50 -10.00
CA MET A 525 -24.74 -8.66 -10.83
C MET A 525 -24.06 -10.02 -10.60
N GLU A 526 -23.88 -10.40 -9.34
CA GLU A 526 -23.25 -11.68 -8.96
C GLU A 526 -24.19 -12.87 -9.22
N ALA A 527 -25.51 -12.69 -9.05
CA ALA A 527 -26.53 -13.69 -9.38
C ALA A 527 -26.59 -14.03 -10.87
N GLU A 528 -26.57 -13.02 -11.74
CA GLU A 528 -26.50 -13.21 -13.20
C GLU A 528 -25.23 -13.95 -13.60
N THR A 529 -24.08 -13.61 -13.01
CA THR A 529 -22.80 -14.27 -13.29
C THR A 529 -22.81 -15.76 -12.93
N LEU A 530 -23.63 -16.15 -11.96
CA LEU A 530 -23.71 -17.52 -11.44
C LEU A 530 -24.91 -18.32 -11.95
N ASP A 531 -25.76 -17.71 -12.78
CA ASP A 531 -27.04 -18.27 -13.22
C ASP A 531 -27.87 -18.76 -12.01
N LEU A 532 -27.96 -17.93 -10.97
CA LEU A 532 -28.76 -18.20 -9.76
C LEU A 532 -29.92 -17.21 -9.68
N PRO A 533 -31.19 -17.67 -9.68
CA PRO A 533 -32.34 -16.80 -9.47
C PRO A 533 -32.26 -16.02 -8.15
N LEU A 534 -32.30 -14.69 -8.26
CA LEU A 534 -32.32 -13.75 -7.13
C LEU A 534 -33.73 -13.20 -6.94
N ILE A 535 -34.27 -13.32 -5.73
CA ILE A 535 -35.54 -12.72 -5.32
C ILE A 535 -35.22 -11.44 -4.57
N ILE A 536 -35.59 -10.31 -5.16
CA ILE A 536 -35.35 -8.97 -4.61
C ILE A 536 -36.40 -8.70 -3.55
N GLY A 537 -36.00 -8.23 -2.37
CA GLY A 537 -36.93 -7.90 -1.30
C GLY A 537 -36.34 -6.96 -0.26
N ALA A 538 -37.15 -6.66 0.75
CA ALA A 538 -36.74 -5.87 1.90
C ALA A 538 -37.36 -6.43 3.18
N ARG A 539 -36.63 -6.32 4.28
CA ARG A 539 -37.19 -6.50 5.63
C ARG A 539 -37.63 -5.13 6.13
N LEU A 540 -38.92 -4.87 6.04
CA LEU A 540 -39.57 -3.71 6.63
C LEU A 540 -39.54 -3.85 8.14
N VAL A 541 -39.07 -2.83 8.84
CA VAL A 541 -39.13 -2.71 10.29
C VAL A 541 -39.82 -1.40 10.62
N PHE A 542 -40.99 -1.51 11.23
CA PHE A 542 -41.88 -0.39 11.55
C PHE A 542 -41.41 0.35 12.82
N THR A 543 -42.00 1.51 13.08
CA THR A 543 -41.70 2.35 14.25
C THR A 543 -41.96 1.65 15.59
N ASP A 544 -42.89 0.69 15.63
CA ASP A 544 -43.15 -0.17 16.79
C ASP A 544 -42.16 -1.35 16.94
N GLY A 545 -41.18 -1.44 16.03
CA GLY A 545 -40.16 -2.50 15.99
C GLY A 545 -40.62 -3.79 15.30
N THR A 546 -41.86 -3.88 14.83
CA THR A 546 -42.39 -5.08 14.16
C THR A 546 -41.68 -5.30 12.82
N PRO A 547 -41.14 -6.51 12.54
CA PRO A 547 -40.57 -6.82 11.24
C PRO A 547 -41.59 -7.47 10.30
N LEU A 548 -41.50 -7.16 9.01
CA LEU A 548 -42.17 -7.86 7.91
C LEU A 548 -41.20 -8.00 6.74
N ILE A 549 -41.02 -9.21 6.22
CA ILE A 549 -40.21 -9.41 5.01
C ILE A 549 -41.15 -9.34 3.81
N VAL A 550 -40.81 -8.54 2.80
CA VAL A 550 -41.63 -8.40 1.60
C VAL A 550 -40.81 -8.69 0.34
N PHE A 551 -41.42 -9.39 -0.60
CA PHE A 551 -40.89 -9.68 -1.92
C PHE A 551 -41.91 -9.24 -2.99
N PRO A 552 -41.64 -8.20 -3.80
CA PRO A 552 -42.50 -7.84 -4.92
C PRO A 552 -42.59 -8.97 -5.94
N ARG A 553 -43.80 -9.24 -6.44
CA ARG A 553 -43.99 -10.23 -7.52
C ARG A 553 -43.49 -9.73 -8.86
N ASP A 554 -43.78 -8.47 -9.15
CA ASP A 554 -43.58 -7.82 -10.45
C ASP A 554 -43.01 -6.41 -10.32
N ARG A 555 -42.75 -5.77 -11.47
CA ARG A 555 -42.25 -4.41 -11.58
C ARG A 555 -43.11 -3.36 -10.87
N ALA A 556 -44.44 -3.52 -10.87
CA ALA A 556 -45.35 -2.55 -10.25
C ALA A 556 -45.29 -2.65 -8.71
N ALA A 557 -45.28 -3.88 -8.18
CA ALA A 557 -45.06 -4.15 -6.77
C ALA A 557 -43.70 -3.63 -6.30
N TYR A 558 -42.64 -3.80 -7.10
CA TYR A 558 -41.32 -3.24 -6.79
C TYR A 558 -41.35 -1.70 -6.71
N GLY A 559 -42.06 -1.03 -7.63
CA GLY A 559 -42.25 0.42 -7.59
C GLY A 559 -42.95 0.89 -6.32
N ARG A 560 -44.00 0.17 -5.88
CA ARG A 560 -44.68 0.43 -4.61
C ARG A 560 -43.77 0.21 -3.39
N LEU A 561 -42.88 -0.78 -3.43
CA LEU A 561 -41.88 -1.02 -2.37
C LEU A 561 -40.90 0.15 -2.28
N CYS A 562 -40.38 0.62 -3.42
CA CYS A 562 -39.49 1.78 -3.47
C CYS A 562 -40.18 3.03 -2.93
N ARG A 563 -41.46 3.23 -3.29
CA ARG A 563 -42.28 4.34 -2.76
C ARG A 563 -42.43 4.23 -1.26
N LEU A 564 -42.84 3.08 -0.73
CA LEU A 564 -42.99 2.83 0.71
C LEU A 564 -41.70 3.15 1.48
N LEU A 565 -40.56 2.65 1.01
CA LEU A 565 -39.26 2.93 1.61
C LEU A 565 -38.90 4.41 1.54
N SER A 566 -39.20 5.09 0.43
CA SER A 566 -38.93 6.53 0.27
C SER A 566 -39.79 7.37 1.22
N LEU A 567 -41.07 7.03 1.39
CA LEU A 567 -41.95 7.70 2.36
C LEU A 567 -41.44 7.57 3.78
N GLY A 568 -40.86 6.41 4.12
CA GLY A 568 -40.25 6.21 5.43
C GLY A 568 -38.92 6.95 5.61
N LYS A 569 -38.26 7.42 4.54
CA LYS A 569 -36.90 8.00 4.58
C LYS A 569 -36.86 9.51 4.29
N SER A 570 -37.96 10.08 3.82
CA SER A 570 -38.00 11.48 3.37
C SER A 570 -39.43 12.02 3.38
N GLU A 571 -39.65 13.07 4.17
CA GLU A 571 -40.85 13.92 4.17
C GLU A 571 -40.99 14.76 2.89
N VAL A 572 -39.88 14.96 2.19
CA VAL A 572 -39.81 15.81 0.98
C VAL A 572 -40.40 15.12 -0.26
N VAL A 573 -40.64 13.81 -0.20
CA VAL A 573 -41.29 13.06 -1.29
C VAL A 573 -42.80 13.24 -1.14
N PRO A 574 -43.49 13.94 -2.07
CA PRO A 574 -44.88 14.33 -1.86
C PRO A 574 -45.83 13.14 -1.70
N GLN A 575 -46.70 13.22 -0.70
CA GLN A 575 -47.89 12.37 -0.56
C GLN A 575 -49.16 13.21 -0.79
N PRO A 576 -50.22 12.65 -1.39
CA PRO A 576 -51.54 13.26 -1.31
C PRO A 576 -51.97 13.35 0.16
N GLY A 577 -52.03 14.56 0.72
CA GLY A 577 -52.53 14.81 2.09
C GLY A 577 -51.51 14.71 3.22
N ALA A 578 -50.19 14.66 2.94
CA ALA A 578 -49.18 14.75 4.01
C ALA A 578 -49.08 16.18 4.56
N ASP A 579 -48.94 16.28 5.88
CA ASP A 579 -48.72 17.54 6.60
C ASP A 579 -47.32 18.09 6.30
N PRO A 580 -47.19 19.28 5.67
CA PRO A 580 -45.90 19.91 5.41
C PRO A 580 -45.11 20.28 6.68
N GLU A 581 -45.76 20.29 7.86
CA GLU A 581 -45.16 20.69 9.15
C GLU A 581 -44.61 19.51 9.98
N GLY A 582 -44.51 18.31 9.40
CA GLY A 582 -43.93 17.14 10.07
C GLY A 582 -42.45 17.30 10.45
N GLU A 583 -42.02 16.65 11.54
CA GLU A 583 -40.61 16.59 11.92
C GLU A 583 -39.79 15.91 10.82
N ARG A 584 -38.70 16.56 10.39
CA ARG A 584 -37.76 16.06 9.39
C ARG A 584 -37.24 14.67 9.77
N ILE A 585 -37.25 13.75 8.81
CA ILE A 585 -36.63 12.43 8.95
C ILE A 585 -35.13 12.59 8.76
N GLU A 586 -34.37 12.25 9.81
CA GLU A 586 -32.92 12.37 9.81
C GLU A 586 -32.25 11.37 8.87
N LYS A 587 -31.03 11.69 8.42
CA LYS A 587 -30.26 10.80 7.54
C LYS A 587 -30.10 9.42 8.19
N ALA A 588 -30.38 8.37 7.41
CA ALA A 588 -30.34 6.96 7.81
C ALA A 588 -31.42 6.53 8.82
N GLU A 589 -32.36 7.41 9.17
CA GLU A 589 -33.59 7.04 9.85
C GLU A 589 -34.61 6.47 8.85
N THR A 590 -35.53 5.62 9.32
CA THR A 590 -36.65 5.16 8.51
C THR A 590 -37.89 4.97 9.39
N ARG A 591 -38.93 5.77 9.15
CA ARG A 591 -40.20 5.78 9.89
C ARG A 591 -41.31 5.15 9.03
N LEU A 592 -41.53 3.85 9.19
CA LEU A 592 -42.59 3.12 8.50
C LEU A 592 -43.72 2.75 9.46
N THR A 593 -44.97 2.86 9.01
CA THR A 593 -46.14 2.40 9.75
C THR A 593 -46.85 1.23 9.07
N PHE A 594 -47.69 0.53 9.83
CA PHE A 594 -48.53 -0.55 9.33
C PHE A 594 -49.44 -0.08 8.20
N GLU A 595 -50.09 1.07 8.38
CA GLU A 595 -51.06 1.65 7.44
C GLU A 595 -50.40 1.95 6.09
N GLN A 596 -49.18 2.49 6.12
CA GLN A 596 -48.39 2.75 4.91
C GLN A 596 -48.06 1.46 4.17
N ALA A 597 -47.66 0.40 4.89
CA ALA A 597 -47.39 -0.89 4.29
C ALA A 597 -48.62 -1.51 3.66
N VAL A 598 -49.79 -1.43 4.32
CA VAL A 598 -51.06 -1.92 3.76
C VAL A 598 -51.42 -1.14 2.49
N ALA A 599 -51.33 0.19 2.53
CA ALA A 599 -51.69 1.04 1.41
C ALA A 599 -50.83 0.82 0.15
N LEU A 600 -49.56 0.46 0.32
CA LEU A 600 -48.62 0.21 -0.77
C LEU A 600 -48.26 -1.27 -0.94
N GLY A 601 -48.99 -2.17 -0.29
CA GLY A 601 -48.66 -3.59 -0.17
C GLY A 601 -49.06 -4.47 -1.35
N GLU A 602 -49.89 -3.95 -2.25
CA GLU A 602 -50.48 -4.70 -3.36
C GLU A 602 -49.40 -5.38 -4.21
N GLY A 603 -49.61 -6.66 -4.56
CA GLY A 603 -48.70 -7.45 -5.39
C GLY A 603 -47.38 -7.84 -4.73
N MET A 604 -47.19 -7.56 -3.43
CA MET A 604 -46.06 -8.06 -2.65
C MET A 604 -46.45 -9.32 -1.89
N ILE A 605 -45.55 -10.30 -1.87
CA ILE A 605 -45.61 -11.42 -0.94
C ILE A 605 -44.95 -10.99 0.37
N ALA A 606 -45.67 -11.16 1.48
CA ALA A 606 -45.21 -10.80 2.82
C ALA A 606 -44.96 -12.06 3.66
N LEU A 607 -43.87 -12.06 4.43
CA LEU A 607 -43.55 -13.08 5.42
C LEU A 607 -43.44 -12.40 6.79
N ALA A 608 -44.33 -12.77 7.71
CA ALA A 608 -44.32 -12.32 9.09
C ALA A 608 -43.37 -13.21 9.92
N PRO A 609 -42.18 -12.73 10.34
CA PRO A 609 -41.24 -13.53 11.09
C PRO A 609 -41.78 -13.83 12.50
N ALA A 610 -41.85 -15.11 12.85
CA ALA A 610 -42.30 -15.52 14.17
C ALA A 610 -41.30 -15.09 15.26
N PRO A 611 -41.74 -14.44 16.36
CA PRO A 611 -40.87 -14.09 17.48
C PRO A 611 -40.36 -15.35 18.19
N GLU A 612 -39.31 -15.22 19.01
CA GLU A 612 -38.74 -16.37 19.73
C GLU A 612 -39.78 -17.11 20.58
N THR A 613 -40.69 -16.35 21.19
CA THR A 613 -41.83 -16.84 21.95
C THR A 613 -43.11 -16.25 21.35
N PRO A 614 -43.83 -17.00 20.49
CA PRO A 614 -45.11 -16.54 19.95
C PRO A 614 -46.17 -16.51 21.05
N ASP A 615 -46.81 -15.36 21.23
CA ASP A 615 -47.86 -15.10 22.19
C ASP A 615 -49.18 -14.73 21.49
N ALA A 616 -50.24 -14.49 22.27
CA ALA A 616 -51.55 -14.12 21.74
C ALA A 616 -51.54 -12.75 21.02
N ALA A 617 -50.66 -11.83 21.42
CA ALA A 617 -50.53 -10.52 20.78
C ALA A 617 -49.92 -10.65 19.37
N PHE A 618 -48.92 -11.52 19.20
CA PHE A 618 -48.40 -11.87 17.88
C PHE A 618 -49.47 -12.56 17.02
N GLU A 619 -50.23 -13.51 17.58
CA GLU A 619 -51.31 -14.19 16.85
C GLU A 619 -52.40 -13.21 16.36
N ALA A 620 -52.84 -12.28 17.23
CA ALA A 620 -53.81 -11.26 16.85
C ALA A 620 -53.28 -10.35 15.73
N ARG A 621 -52.01 -9.93 15.83
CA ARG A 621 -51.36 -9.12 14.80
C ARG A 621 -51.17 -9.89 13.49
N LEU A 622 -50.83 -11.17 13.54
CA LEU A 622 -50.77 -12.04 12.36
C LEU A 622 -52.14 -12.12 11.67
N GLY A 623 -53.23 -12.22 12.44
CA GLY A 623 -54.59 -12.14 11.93
C GLY A 623 -54.91 -10.79 11.27
N ALA A 624 -54.46 -9.67 11.85
CA ALA A 624 -54.62 -8.35 11.24
C ALA A 624 -53.83 -8.20 9.94
N TRP A 625 -52.57 -8.65 9.90
CA TRP A 625 -51.78 -8.73 8.67
C TRP A 625 -52.48 -9.59 7.62
N ARG A 626 -53.04 -10.73 8.03
CA ARG A 626 -53.70 -11.67 7.13
C ARG A 626 -54.95 -11.07 6.51
N ALA A 627 -55.72 -10.31 7.28
CA ALA A 627 -56.87 -9.58 6.76
C ALA A 627 -56.47 -8.50 5.73
N ALA A 628 -55.30 -7.89 5.90
CA ALA A 628 -54.76 -6.90 4.96
C ALA A 628 -54.04 -7.53 3.74
N TRP A 629 -53.52 -8.76 3.86
CA TRP A 629 -52.92 -9.55 2.77
C TRP A 629 -53.58 -10.95 2.67
N PRO A 630 -54.79 -11.04 2.07
CA PRO A 630 -55.64 -12.23 2.10
C PRO A 630 -55.18 -13.41 1.25
N ASP A 631 -54.09 -13.30 0.47
CA ASP A 631 -53.49 -14.46 -0.24
C ASP A 631 -51.95 -14.48 -0.21
N ASP A 632 -51.34 -13.40 0.29
CA ASP A 632 -49.92 -13.10 0.05
C ASP A 632 -49.10 -13.07 1.33
N LEU A 633 -49.71 -13.40 2.48
CA LEU A 633 -49.05 -13.43 3.78
C LEU A 633 -48.73 -14.84 4.25
N TYR A 634 -47.47 -15.05 4.63
CA TYR A 634 -46.99 -16.28 5.23
C TYR A 634 -46.46 -16.05 6.66
N LEU A 635 -46.66 -17.04 7.54
CA LEU A 635 -45.99 -17.09 8.84
C LEU A 635 -44.59 -17.68 8.66
N ALA A 636 -43.54 -16.84 8.73
CA ALA A 636 -42.17 -17.30 8.62
C ALA A 636 -41.70 -17.96 9.92
N ALA A 637 -41.49 -19.27 9.85
CA ALA A 637 -40.93 -20.07 10.93
C ALA A 637 -39.42 -20.27 10.70
N SER A 638 -38.63 -20.05 11.74
CA SER A 638 -37.20 -20.40 11.76
C SER A 638 -36.88 -21.26 12.97
N PRO A 639 -35.99 -22.27 12.85
CA PRO A 639 -35.45 -22.99 13.99
C PRO A 639 -34.60 -22.04 14.86
N LEU A 640 -34.73 -22.14 16.18
CA LEU A 640 -33.96 -21.34 17.14
C LEU A 640 -32.77 -22.11 17.72
N TRP A 641 -32.69 -23.41 17.43
CA TRP A 641 -31.68 -24.34 17.91
C TRP A 641 -31.74 -24.50 19.42
N ARG A 642 -32.97 -24.73 19.89
CA ARG A 642 -33.32 -24.99 21.28
C ARG A 642 -33.91 -26.40 21.39
N GLY A 643 -33.87 -26.98 22.59
CA GLY A 643 -34.48 -28.30 22.85
C GLY A 643 -35.99 -28.35 22.59
N ASP A 644 -36.66 -27.21 22.40
CA ASP A 644 -38.10 -27.09 22.17
C ASP A 644 -38.51 -26.78 20.72
N ASP A 645 -37.58 -26.76 19.74
CA ASP A 645 -37.87 -26.35 18.36
C ASP A 645 -39.03 -27.10 17.73
N ARG A 646 -39.07 -28.44 17.86
CA ARG A 646 -40.18 -29.25 17.34
C ARG A 646 -41.53 -28.80 17.92
N ARG A 647 -41.58 -28.55 19.23
CA ARG A 647 -42.79 -28.10 19.92
C ARG A 647 -43.17 -26.69 19.46
N ARG A 648 -42.19 -25.81 19.25
CA ARG A 648 -42.43 -24.45 18.75
C ARG A 648 -42.94 -24.46 17.31
N LEU A 649 -42.35 -25.25 16.41
CA LEU A 649 -42.82 -25.41 15.04
C LEU A 649 -44.26 -25.95 15.00
N ASN A 650 -44.60 -26.93 15.85
CA ASN A 650 -45.98 -27.42 15.95
C ASN A 650 -46.97 -26.33 16.42
N ARG A 651 -46.56 -25.46 17.37
CA ARG A 651 -47.39 -24.33 17.80
C ARG A 651 -47.57 -23.29 16.68
N LEU A 652 -46.52 -23.00 15.92
CA LEU A 652 -46.58 -22.10 14.78
C LEU A 652 -47.47 -22.67 13.67
N ALA A 653 -47.39 -23.97 13.38
CA ALA A 653 -48.29 -24.64 12.44
C ALA A 653 -49.76 -24.53 12.87
N ALA A 654 -50.06 -24.80 14.15
CA ALA A 654 -51.43 -24.64 14.67
C ALA A 654 -51.91 -23.17 14.63
N MET A 655 -51.00 -22.21 14.84
CA MET A 655 -51.30 -20.77 14.72
C MET A 655 -51.56 -20.36 13.27
N ALA A 656 -50.77 -20.89 12.32
CA ALA A 656 -50.97 -20.70 10.89
C ALA A 656 -52.35 -21.20 10.44
N GLU A 657 -52.80 -22.36 10.95
CA GLU A 657 -54.14 -22.89 10.68
C GLU A 657 -55.25 -21.98 11.21
N ARG A 658 -55.14 -21.50 12.47
CA ARG A 658 -56.17 -20.64 13.09
C ARG A 658 -56.28 -19.26 12.45
N THR A 659 -55.14 -18.67 12.08
CA THR A 659 -55.08 -17.33 11.47
C THR A 659 -55.29 -17.38 9.96
N GLY A 660 -55.15 -18.56 9.34
CA GLY A 660 -55.20 -18.72 7.90
C GLY A 660 -53.94 -18.22 7.17
N ALA A 661 -52.85 -17.89 7.88
CA ALA A 661 -51.57 -17.46 7.31
C ALA A 661 -50.63 -18.68 7.18
N PRO A 662 -50.41 -19.24 5.97
CA PRO A 662 -49.67 -20.49 5.82
C PRO A 662 -48.23 -20.38 6.33
N MET A 663 -47.76 -21.43 7.01
CA MET A 663 -46.39 -21.46 7.53
C MET A 663 -45.38 -21.67 6.40
N ILE A 664 -44.32 -20.86 6.37
CA ILE A 664 -43.18 -20.96 5.44
C ILE A 664 -41.86 -21.12 6.21
N ALA A 665 -40.97 -21.96 5.70
CA ALA A 665 -39.69 -22.24 6.32
C ALA A 665 -38.65 -21.17 5.96
N THR A 666 -37.91 -20.70 6.97
CA THR A 666 -36.79 -19.76 6.82
C THR A 666 -35.67 -20.13 7.81
N ASN A 667 -34.43 -19.72 7.55
CA ASN A 667 -33.36 -19.80 8.55
C ASN A 667 -32.96 -18.43 9.14
N ALA A 668 -33.70 -17.37 8.76
CA ALA A 668 -33.41 -15.98 9.13
C ALA A 668 -31.91 -15.67 8.98
N VAL A 669 -31.32 -15.96 7.82
CA VAL A 669 -29.87 -15.95 7.61
C VAL A 669 -29.25 -14.60 7.99
N LEU A 670 -28.18 -14.64 8.77
CA LEU A 670 -27.35 -13.48 9.11
C LEU A 670 -25.93 -13.59 8.60
N TYR A 671 -25.43 -14.77 8.17
CA TYR A 671 -24.10 -15.01 7.56
C TYR A 671 -24.17 -16.13 6.54
N HIS A 672 -23.25 -16.16 5.58
CA HIS A 672 -23.23 -17.23 4.58
C HIS A 672 -22.53 -18.50 5.07
N HIS A 673 -21.65 -18.41 6.08
CA HIS A 673 -20.96 -19.55 6.70
C HIS A 673 -20.86 -19.40 8.22
N VAL A 674 -20.89 -20.53 8.94
CA VAL A 674 -20.88 -20.59 10.42
C VAL A 674 -19.72 -19.83 11.07
N ASP A 675 -18.53 -19.86 10.45
CA ASP A 675 -17.33 -19.20 10.96
C ASP A 675 -17.46 -17.67 11.06
N ARG A 676 -18.41 -17.09 10.31
CA ARG A 676 -18.70 -15.64 10.34
C ARG A 676 -19.49 -15.19 11.56
N ARG A 677 -19.82 -16.12 12.45
CA ARG A 677 -20.48 -15.84 13.72
C ARG A 677 -19.77 -14.75 14.52
N MET A 678 -18.44 -14.84 14.64
CA MET A 678 -17.65 -13.91 15.47
C MET A 678 -17.68 -12.49 14.90
N LEU A 679 -17.58 -12.35 13.57
CA LEU A 679 -17.72 -11.06 12.91
C LEU A 679 -19.12 -10.49 13.09
N GLN A 680 -20.17 -11.32 12.99
CA GLN A 680 -21.55 -10.88 13.23
C GLN A 680 -21.76 -10.35 14.65
N ASP A 681 -21.11 -10.94 15.65
CA ASP A 681 -21.16 -10.44 17.02
C ASP A 681 -20.47 -9.07 17.15
N VAL A 682 -19.33 -8.89 16.50
CA VAL A 682 -18.66 -7.58 16.42
C VAL A 682 -19.53 -6.54 15.70
N LEU A 683 -20.14 -6.88 14.57
CA LEU A 683 -21.07 -5.98 13.87
C LEU A 683 -22.27 -5.60 14.73
N THR A 684 -22.77 -6.54 15.54
CA THR A 684 -23.84 -6.28 16.50
C THR A 684 -23.37 -5.31 17.59
N CYS A 685 -22.19 -5.52 18.16
CA CYS A 685 -21.58 -4.61 19.14
C CYS A 685 -21.36 -3.20 18.59
N ILE A 686 -20.87 -3.08 17.34
CA ILE A 686 -20.70 -1.79 16.65
C ILE A 686 -22.05 -1.07 16.52
N ARG A 687 -23.09 -1.78 16.06
CA ARG A 687 -24.44 -1.22 15.91
C ARG A 687 -25.02 -0.74 17.23
N GLU A 688 -24.88 -1.54 18.29
CA GLU A 688 -25.46 -1.27 19.61
C GLU A 688 -24.60 -0.32 20.47
N GLY A 689 -23.43 0.11 19.98
CA GLY A 689 -22.51 0.97 20.73
C GLY A 689 -21.99 0.32 22.02
N THR A 690 -21.76 -0.99 22.02
CA THR A 690 -21.34 -1.75 23.21
C THR A 690 -20.14 -2.65 22.93
N THR A 691 -19.57 -3.25 23.96
CA THR A 691 -18.44 -4.20 23.83
C THR A 691 -18.94 -5.65 23.87
N ILE A 692 -18.13 -6.58 23.35
CA ILE A 692 -18.44 -8.01 23.34
C ILE A 692 -18.70 -8.53 24.77
N ASP A 693 -17.91 -8.05 25.74
CA ASP A 693 -18.01 -8.41 27.16
C ASP A 693 -19.34 -7.94 27.79
N LYS A 694 -19.96 -6.86 27.27
CA LYS A 694 -21.17 -6.24 27.80
C LYS A 694 -22.43 -6.53 26.97
N ALA A 695 -22.29 -7.12 25.79
CA ALA A 695 -23.39 -7.28 24.85
C ALA A 695 -24.50 -8.20 25.39
N GLY A 696 -24.14 -9.24 26.14
CA GLY A 696 -25.09 -10.16 26.78
C GLY A 696 -26.06 -10.78 25.77
N ARG A 697 -27.38 -10.68 26.04
CA ARG A 697 -28.45 -11.24 25.16
C ARG A 697 -28.65 -10.49 23.84
N ARG A 698 -27.88 -9.43 23.56
CA ARG A 698 -27.89 -8.76 22.25
C ARG A 698 -27.23 -9.61 21.17
N LEU A 699 -26.27 -10.47 21.56
CA LEU A 699 -25.66 -11.46 20.69
C LEU A 699 -26.61 -12.65 20.54
N GLN A 700 -26.57 -13.37 19.41
CA GLN A 700 -27.37 -14.60 19.32
C GLN A 700 -26.78 -15.73 20.19
N ALA A 701 -27.61 -16.69 20.55
CA ALA A 701 -27.20 -17.80 21.40
C ALA A 701 -26.27 -18.82 20.71
N ASN A 702 -26.28 -18.91 19.38
CA ASN A 702 -25.58 -19.94 18.60
C ASN A 702 -25.18 -19.45 17.19
N ALA A 703 -24.39 -20.25 16.48
CA ALA A 703 -23.87 -19.94 15.15
C ALA A 703 -24.78 -20.40 13.99
N GLU A 704 -26.06 -20.65 14.23
CA GLU A 704 -26.92 -21.38 13.29
C GLU A 704 -27.73 -20.48 12.32
N ARG A 705 -27.39 -19.19 12.26
CA ARG A 705 -27.97 -18.25 11.26
C ARG A 705 -27.11 -18.16 10.00
N ASP A 706 -26.47 -19.25 9.61
CA ASP A 706 -25.73 -19.44 8.36
C ASP A 706 -26.64 -19.85 7.18
N LEU A 707 -26.13 -19.86 5.95
CA LEU A 707 -26.81 -20.52 4.83
C LEU A 707 -26.69 -22.04 4.98
N LYS A 708 -27.82 -22.74 4.92
CA LYS A 708 -27.89 -24.20 5.09
C LYS A 708 -28.20 -24.90 3.77
N THR A 709 -27.66 -26.10 3.61
CA THR A 709 -28.01 -27.01 2.50
C THR A 709 -29.51 -27.36 2.52
N PRO A 710 -30.13 -27.63 1.36
CA PRO A 710 -31.51 -28.11 1.28
C PRO A 710 -31.79 -29.34 2.18
N ALA A 711 -30.87 -30.32 2.20
CA ALA A 711 -31.02 -31.53 3.03
C ALA A 711 -31.09 -31.22 4.54
N ARG A 712 -30.26 -30.29 5.01
CA ARG A 712 -30.28 -29.83 6.41
C ARG A 712 -31.59 -29.11 6.74
N MET A 713 -32.11 -28.27 5.85
CA MET A 713 -33.42 -27.63 6.03
C MET A 713 -34.56 -28.66 6.06
N ALA A 714 -34.53 -29.66 5.17
CA ALA A 714 -35.48 -30.77 5.15
C ALA A 714 -35.48 -31.55 6.47
N HIS A 715 -34.30 -31.83 7.03
CA HIS A 715 -34.19 -32.49 8.32
C HIS A 715 -34.83 -31.68 9.46
N LEU A 716 -34.55 -30.37 9.52
CA LEU A 716 -35.02 -29.47 10.58
C LEU A 716 -36.55 -29.30 10.56
N PHE A 717 -37.14 -29.31 9.36
CA PHE A 717 -38.57 -29.15 9.15
C PHE A 717 -39.32 -30.47 8.93
N ARG A 718 -38.74 -31.63 9.24
CA ARG A 718 -39.42 -32.94 9.13
C ARG A 718 -40.80 -32.93 9.82
N GLY A 719 -41.88 -33.33 9.17
CA GLY A 719 -43.25 -33.21 9.67
C GLY A 719 -43.91 -31.84 9.43
N HIS A 720 -43.21 -30.93 8.77
CA HIS A 720 -43.67 -29.62 8.29
C HIS A 720 -43.17 -29.37 6.86
N GLU A 721 -43.13 -30.41 6.03
CA GLU A 721 -42.56 -30.39 4.68
C GLU A 721 -43.21 -29.31 3.79
N ALA A 722 -44.51 -29.10 3.92
CA ALA A 722 -45.24 -28.06 3.19
C ALA A 722 -44.69 -26.63 3.43
N ALA A 723 -44.05 -26.38 4.58
CA ALA A 723 -43.40 -25.09 4.83
C ALA A 723 -42.15 -24.88 3.96
N LEU A 724 -41.45 -25.96 3.58
CA LEU A 724 -40.33 -25.92 2.64
C LEU A 724 -40.82 -25.76 1.20
N ASP A 725 -41.87 -26.48 0.81
CA ASP A 725 -42.44 -26.40 -0.55
C ASP A 725 -42.88 -24.97 -0.88
N ARG A 726 -43.47 -24.27 0.10
CA ARG A 726 -43.85 -22.85 -0.01
C ARG A 726 -42.69 -21.91 -0.32
N THR A 727 -41.46 -22.26 0.05
CA THR A 727 -40.28 -21.46 -0.34
C THR A 727 -40.11 -21.43 -1.86
N MET A 728 -40.42 -22.54 -2.53
CA MET A 728 -40.39 -22.64 -3.99
C MET A 728 -41.64 -22.01 -4.62
N GLU A 729 -42.79 -22.03 -3.97
CA GLU A 729 -43.98 -21.30 -4.41
C GLU A 729 -43.69 -19.80 -4.47
N VAL A 730 -43.13 -19.22 -3.41
CA VAL A 730 -42.72 -17.81 -3.37
C VAL A 730 -41.64 -17.52 -4.41
N ALA A 731 -40.63 -18.38 -4.53
CA ALA A 731 -39.56 -18.21 -5.52
C ALA A 731 -40.07 -18.21 -6.96
N ARG A 732 -41.11 -18.99 -7.28
CA ARG A 732 -41.73 -19.02 -8.62
C ARG A 732 -42.67 -17.84 -8.86
N ALA A 733 -43.31 -17.34 -7.80
CA ALA A 733 -44.26 -16.23 -7.90
C ALA A 733 -43.57 -14.86 -8.02
N CYS A 734 -42.34 -14.72 -7.53
CA CYS A 734 -41.55 -13.49 -7.66
C CYS A 734 -40.73 -13.51 -8.94
N THR A 735 -41.24 -12.89 -10.00
CA THR A 735 -40.60 -12.88 -11.34
C THR A 735 -39.83 -11.59 -11.64
N PHE A 736 -40.00 -10.55 -10.83
CA PHE A 736 -39.35 -9.25 -11.04
C PHE A 736 -37.82 -9.35 -11.11
N SER A 737 -37.24 -8.75 -12.14
CA SER A 737 -35.79 -8.55 -12.31
C SER A 737 -35.44 -7.07 -12.36
N LEU A 738 -34.28 -6.69 -11.80
CA LEU A 738 -33.73 -5.32 -11.94
C LEU A 738 -33.51 -4.92 -13.42
N ARG A 739 -33.37 -5.88 -14.33
CA ARG A 739 -33.27 -5.61 -15.78
C ARG A 739 -34.57 -5.03 -16.37
N GLU A 740 -35.70 -5.19 -15.70
CA GLU A 740 -36.98 -4.58 -16.10
C GLU A 740 -37.04 -3.08 -15.81
N LEU A 741 -36.07 -2.52 -15.07
CA LEU A 741 -35.94 -1.09 -14.85
C LEU A 741 -35.43 -0.41 -16.12
N GLN A 742 -36.29 -0.34 -17.15
CA GLN A 742 -35.99 0.38 -18.39
C GLN A 742 -35.95 1.87 -18.11
N TYR A 743 -34.73 2.40 -18.05
CA TYR A 743 -34.50 3.81 -17.82
C TYR A 743 -34.93 4.66 -19.01
N GLN A 744 -35.70 5.72 -18.72
CA GLN A 744 -36.08 6.73 -19.68
C GLN A 744 -35.56 8.08 -19.20
N TYR A 745 -34.64 8.65 -19.97
CA TYR A 745 -34.11 9.98 -19.69
C TYR A 745 -35.23 11.03 -19.82
N PRO A 746 -35.31 12.06 -18.94
CA PRO A 746 -36.33 13.09 -19.02
C PRO A 746 -36.47 13.73 -20.40
N ASP A 747 -37.70 14.01 -20.82
CA ASP A 747 -37.94 14.85 -21.98
C ASP A 747 -37.67 16.32 -21.64
N GLU A 748 -36.93 16.99 -22.51
CA GLU A 748 -36.73 18.44 -22.42
C GLU A 748 -37.87 19.18 -23.15
N PRO A 749 -38.40 20.28 -22.59
CA PRO A 749 -39.44 21.06 -23.22
C PRO A 749 -38.92 21.65 -24.53
N VAL A 750 -39.57 21.27 -25.62
CA VAL A 750 -39.32 21.80 -26.96
C VAL A 750 -40.56 22.54 -27.45
N PRO A 751 -40.40 23.55 -28.33
CA PRO A 751 -41.55 24.21 -28.94
C PRO A 751 -42.50 23.19 -29.60
N SER A 752 -43.80 23.47 -29.59
CA SER A 752 -44.81 22.58 -30.17
C SER A 752 -44.46 22.18 -31.61
N GLY A 753 -44.51 20.88 -31.91
CA GLY A 753 -44.15 20.30 -33.22
C GLY A 753 -42.65 20.10 -33.45
N TRP A 754 -41.79 20.31 -32.44
CA TRP A 754 -40.35 20.07 -32.54
C TRP A 754 -39.95 18.76 -31.86
N THR A 755 -38.85 18.20 -32.31
CA THR A 755 -38.15 17.11 -31.61
C THR A 755 -36.95 17.68 -30.86
N ALA A 756 -36.51 16.97 -29.81
CA ALA A 756 -35.27 17.28 -29.08
C ALA A 756 -34.07 17.45 -30.02
N GLN A 757 -33.93 16.55 -31.01
CA GLN A 757 -32.90 16.63 -32.05
C GLN A 757 -32.96 17.96 -32.82
N ARG A 758 -34.16 18.39 -33.24
CA ARG A 758 -34.33 19.63 -34.01
C ARG A 758 -34.00 20.86 -33.16
N ARG A 759 -34.37 20.85 -31.87
CA ARG A 759 -34.03 21.91 -30.92
C ARG A 759 -32.52 22.00 -30.71
N LEU A 760 -31.87 20.86 -30.43
CA LEU A 760 -30.42 20.76 -30.24
C LEU A 760 -29.66 21.29 -31.46
N MET A 761 -30.04 20.86 -32.67
CA MET A 761 -29.43 21.33 -33.90
C MET A 761 -29.51 22.86 -34.05
N ARG A 762 -30.67 23.46 -33.76
CA ARG A 762 -30.83 24.92 -33.88
C ARG A 762 -29.98 25.68 -32.86
N LEU A 763 -29.93 25.22 -31.61
CA LEU A 763 -29.08 25.81 -30.57
C LEU A 763 -27.61 25.70 -30.93
N THR A 764 -27.18 24.54 -31.40
CA THR A 764 -25.79 24.30 -31.85
C THR A 764 -25.38 25.26 -32.96
N PHE A 765 -26.19 25.41 -34.01
CA PHE A 765 -25.88 26.35 -35.10
C PHE A 765 -26.03 27.82 -34.70
N ALA A 766 -26.87 28.14 -33.71
CA ALA A 766 -26.96 29.49 -33.16
C ALA A 766 -25.66 29.85 -32.42
N GLY A 767 -25.21 29.02 -31.49
CA GLY A 767 -23.96 29.23 -30.77
C GLY A 767 -22.72 29.18 -31.68
N ALA A 768 -22.72 28.36 -32.73
CA ALA A 768 -21.65 28.39 -33.73
C ALA A 768 -21.55 29.75 -34.43
N ARG A 769 -22.67 30.43 -34.74
CA ARG A 769 -22.63 31.78 -35.33
C ARG A 769 -22.15 32.85 -34.35
N GLU A 770 -22.45 32.67 -33.08
CA GLU A 770 -22.00 33.57 -32.02
C GLU A 770 -20.48 33.45 -31.80
N LYS A 771 -19.95 32.23 -31.76
CA LYS A 771 -18.51 31.97 -31.58
C LYS A 771 -17.67 32.30 -32.82
N TRP A 772 -18.26 32.25 -34.02
CA TRP A 772 -17.59 32.60 -35.28
C TRP A 772 -18.42 33.62 -36.07
N PRO A 773 -18.41 34.91 -35.67
CA PRO A 773 -19.19 35.95 -36.34
C PRO A 773 -18.79 36.15 -37.80
N ASP A 774 -17.51 35.95 -38.12
CA ASP A 774 -16.96 36.06 -39.49
C ASP A 774 -17.15 34.78 -40.33
N GLY A 775 -17.79 33.76 -39.77
CA GLY A 775 -18.14 32.52 -40.46
C GLY A 775 -17.52 31.26 -39.84
N VAL A 776 -18.34 30.21 -39.71
CA VAL A 776 -17.92 28.93 -39.14
C VAL A 776 -16.96 28.19 -40.09
N PRO A 777 -15.75 27.81 -39.65
CA PRO A 777 -14.79 27.06 -40.47
C PRO A 777 -15.38 25.76 -41.04
N MET A 778 -14.97 25.36 -42.24
CA MET A 778 -15.54 24.20 -42.92
C MET A 778 -15.32 22.90 -42.13
N LYS A 779 -14.12 22.71 -41.56
CA LYS A 779 -13.78 21.59 -40.67
C LYS A 779 -14.80 21.44 -39.52
N VAL A 780 -15.05 22.54 -38.81
CA VAL A 780 -15.98 22.62 -37.67
C VAL A 780 -17.41 22.33 -38.11
N ARG A 781 -17.84 22.89 -39.25
CA ARG A 781 -19.20 22.67 -39.77
C ARG A 781 -19.46 21.20 -40.14
N THR A 782 -18.46 20.50 -40.65
CA THR A 782 -18.54 19.05 -40.91
C THR A 782 -18.61 18.27 -39.60
N GLN A 783 -17.74 18.56 -38.64
CA GLN A 783 -17.75 17.95 -37.31
C GLN A 783 -19.10 18.10 -36.61
N ILE A 784 -19.72 19.29 -36.64
CA ILE A 784 -21.05 19.53 -36.05
C ILE A 784 -22.09 18.58 -36.64
N ARG A 785 -22.08 18.38 -37.97
CA ARG A 785 -23.06 17.51 -38.63
C ARG A 785 -22.88 16.06 -38.24
N ASP A 786 -21.65 15.58 -38.20
CA ASP A 786 -21.35 14.18 -37.92
C ASP A 786 -21.61 13.85 -36.45
N GLU A 787 -21.25 14.75 -35.54
CA GLU A 787 -21.58 14.63 -34.12
C GLU A 787 -23.11 14.64 -33.89
N LEU A 788 -23.86 15.57 -34.51
CA LEU A 788 -25.32 15.60 -34.39
C LEU A 788 -25.99 14.33 -34.94
N LYS A 789 -25.42 13.68 -35.97
CA LYS A 789 -25.91 12.39 -36.45
C LYS A 789 -25.68 11.29 -35.42
N LEU A 790 -24.49 11.26 -34.80
CA LEU A 790 -24.15 10.28 -33.78
C LEU A 790 -25.02 10.45 -32.52
N ILE A 791 -25.22 11.69 -32.05
CA ILE A 791 -26.13 12.00 -30.93
C ILE A 791 -27.55 11.50 -31.23
N LYS A 792 -28.02 11.68 -32.47
CA LYS A 792 -29.33 11.17 -32.90
C LYS A 792 -29.41 9.65 -32.86
N LEU A 793 -28.38 8.97 -33.38
CA LEU A 793 -28.29 7.51 -33.41
C LEU A 793 -28.33 6.92 -32.00
N LEU A 794 -27.58 7.53 -31.08
CA LEU A 794 -27.47 7.11 -29.69
C LEU A 794 -28.62 7.58 -28.78
N LYS A 795 -29.57 8.37 -29.31
CA LYS A 795 -30.73 8.92 -28.59
C LYS A 795 -30.38 9.84 -27.40
N TYR A 796 -29.26 10.55 -27.46
CA TYR A 796 -28.86 11.53 -26.44
C TYR A 796 -29.29 13.01 -26.62
N PRO A 797 -30.21 13.43 -27.53
CA PRO A 797 -30.55 14.85 -27.64
C PRO A 797 -31.06 15.50 -26.36
N ASN A 798 -31.90 14.80 -25.58
CA ASN A 798 -32.42 15.32 -24.31
C ASN A 798 -31.29 15.55 -23.30
N TYR A 799 -30.30 14.65 -23.23
CA TYR A 799 -29.15 14.78 -22.33
C TYR A 799 -28.34 16.06 -22.60
N PHE A 800 -28.02 16.34 -23.87
CA PHE A 800 -27.32 17.58 -24.24
C PHE A 800 -28.17 18.83 -23.97
N LEU A 801 -29.48 18.74 -24.15
CA LEU A 801 -30.40 19.84 -23.84
C LEU A 801 -30.50 20.11 -22.34
N THR A 802 -30.54 19.07 -21.49
CA THR A 802 -30.50 19.22 -20.03
C THR A 802 -29.23 19.94 -19.58
N VAL A 803 -28.06 19.50 -20.05
CA VAL A 803 -26.79 20.14 -19.69
C VAL A 803 -26.76 21.59 -20.17
N HIS A 804 -27.23 21.85 -21.39
CA HIS A 804 -27.36 23.21 -21.91
C HIS A 804 -28.31 24.07 -21.06
N ASP A 805 -29.45 23.54 -20.61
CA ASP A 805 -30.41 24.25 -19.74
C ASP A 805 -29.76 24.67 -18.41
N ILE A 806 -29.05 23.74 -17.76
CA ILE A 806 -28.32 24.00 -16.52
C ILE A 806 -27.24 25.08 -16.72
N VAL A 807 -26.43 24.95 -17.78
CA VAL A 807 -25.36 25.92 -18.09
C VAL A 807 -25.94 27.29 -18.47
N ALA A 808 -27.00 27.32 -19.29
CA ALA A 808 -27.67 28.55 -19.69
C ALA A 808 -28.30 29.26 -18.49
N TRP A 809 -28.95 28.52 -17.58
CA TRP A 809 -29.48 29.07 -16.34
C TRP A 809 -28.38 29.64 -15.44
N ALA A 810 -27.27 28.91 -15.26
CA ALA A 810 -26.14 29.34 -14.45
C ALA A 810 -25.51 30.64 -14.98
N ARG A 811 -25.34 30.75 -16.30
CA ARG A 811 -24.83 31.96 -16.98
C ARG A 811 -25.84 33.11 -16.99
N GLY A 812 -27.13 32.81 -16.99
CA GLY A 812 -28.22 33.80 -17.01
C GLY A 812 -28.57 34.41 -15.66
N GLN A 813 -27.89 34.04 -14.57
CA GLN A 813 -28.04 34.69 -13.27
C GLN A 813 -27.57 36.16 -13.32
N GLU A 814 -28.14 37.02 -12.47
CA GLU A 814 -27.77 38.45 -12.40
C GLU A 814 -26.25 38.65 -12.29
N LYS A 815 -25.60 37.81 -11.47
CA LYS A 815 -24.16 37.56 -11.53
C LYS A 815 -23.95 36.19 -12.18
N PRO A 816 -23.39 36.10 -13.40
CA PRO A 816 -23.15 34.83 -14.08
C PRO A 816 -22.31 33.89 -13.21
N ILE A 817 -22.72 32.63 -13.10
CA ILE A 817 -21.93 31.59 -12.43
C ILE A 817 -20.91 31.05 -13.43
N LEU A 818 -19.61 31.13 -13.09
CA LEU A 818 -18.58 30.54 -13.92
C LEU A 818 -18.71 29.02 -13.96
N CYS A 819 -18.67 28.47 -15.18
CA CYS A 819 -18.74 27.04 -15.42
C CYS A 819 -17.82 26.60 -16.56
N GLN A 820 -17.32 25.37 -16.46
CA GLN A 820 -16.41 24.79 -17.44
C GLN A 820 -16.65 23.27 -17.56
N GLY A 821 -16.92 22.81 -18.78
CA GLY A 821 -16.98 21.39 -19.10
C GLY A 821 -15.60 20.73 -18.98
N ARG A 822 -15.56 19.54 -18.39
CA ARG A 822 -14.36 18.73 -18.15
C ARG A 822 -14.46 17.36 -18.84
N GLY A 823 -13.33 16.67 -18.93
CA GLY A 823 -13.27 15.29 -19.37
C GLY A 823 -13.53 15.16 -20.86
N SER A 824 -14.26 14.13 -21.26
CA SER A 824 -14.56 13.84 -22.65
C SER A 824 -15.48 14.88 -23.31
N ALA A 825 -16.25 15.65 -22.54
CA ALA A 825 -17.09 16.74 -23.08
C ALA A 825 -16.26 17.83 -23.78
N ALA A 826 -14.98 17.99 -23.43
CA ALA A 826 -14.07 18.91 -24.13
C ALA A 826 -13.76 18.49 -25.58
N ASN A 827 -14.01 17.23 -25.95
CA ASN A 827 -13.81 16.72 -27.31
C ASN A 827 -15.04 16.90 -28.22
N SER A 828 -16.12 17.52 -27.71
CA SER A 828 -17.37 17.72 -28.44
C SER A 828 -17.48 19.14 -28.99
N VAL A 829 -17.68 19.27 -30.31
CA VAL A 829 -17.95 20.58 -30.93
C VAL A 829 -19.36 21.06 -30.59
N VAL A 830 -20.31 20.13 -30.42
CA VAL A 830 -21.67 20.45 -29.96
C VAL A 830 -21.64 21.06 -28.56
N CYS A 831 -20.92 20.47 -27.60
CA CYS A 831 -20.74 21.03 -26.26
C CYS A 831 -20.09 22.43 -26.29
N PHE A 832 -19.10 22.65 -27.16
CA PHE A 832 -18.49 23.98 -27.34
C PHE A 832 -19.51 25.00 -27.83
N CYS A 833 -20.28 24.67 -28.88
CA CYS A 833 -21.32 25.54 -29.41
C CYS A 833 -22.46 25.82 -28.43
N LEU A 834 -22.75 24.91 -27.50
CA LEU A 834 -23.76 25.10 -26.46
C LEU A 834 -23.24 25.90 -25.24
N GLY A 835 -21.96 26.28 -25.22
CA GLY A 835 -21.33 26.99 -24.11
C GLY A 835 -20.98 26.09 -22.92
N VAL A 836 -21.03 24.76 -23.09
CA VAL A 836 -20.68 23.80 -22.02
C VAL A 836 -19.18 23.77 -21.79
N THR A 837 -18.38 23.81 -22.87
CA THR A 837 -16.91 23.91 -22.81
C THR A 837 -16.42 25.15 -23.53
N ASN A 838 -15.35 25.75 -23.04
CA ASN A 838 -14.67 26.88 -23.69
C ASN A 838 -13.45 26.45 -24.54
N VAL A 839 -13.21 25.15 -24.73
CA VAL A 839 -12.08 24.64 -25.54
C VAL A 839 -12.41 24.71 -27.03
N ASN A 840 -11.67 25.54 -27.79
CA ASN A 840 -11.91 25.75 -29.22
C ASN A 840 -11.51 24.52 -30.09
N PRO A 841 -12.47 23.81 -30.72
CA PRO A 841 -12.18 22.63 -31.54
C PRO A 841 -11.51 22.96 -32.89
N ALA A 842 -11.45 24.24 -33.29
CA ALA A 842 -10.73 24.65 -34.49
C ALA A 842 -9.21 24.57 -34.31
N GLU A 843 -8.71 24.74 -33.09
CA GLU A 843 -7.28 24.83 -32.75
C GLU A 843 -6.70 23.48 -32.29
N GLN A 844 -7.55 22.52 -31.93
CA GLN A 844 -7.16 21.22 -31.38
C GLN A 844 -7.72 20.06 -32.20
N ASP A 845 -7.01 18.92 -32.21
CA ASP A 845 -7.46 17.71 -32.89
C ASP A 845 -8.21 16.80 -31.91
N VAL A 846 -9.48 17.14 -31.66
CA VAL A 846 -10.39 16.37 -30.80
C VAL A 846 -10.86 15.06 -31.46
N LEU A 847 -11.08 14.02 -30.64
CA LEU A 847 -11.61 12.71 -31.06
C LEU A 847 -12.98 12.49 -30.42
N ILE A 848 -14.04 12.48 -31.24
CA ILE A 848 -15.42 12.34 -30.75
C ILE A 848 -15.68 10.92 -30.24
N GLU A 849 -15.03 9.91 -30.82
CA GLU A 849 -15.17 8.49 -30.47
C GLU A 849 -14.75 8.20 -29.03
N ARG A 850 -13.86 9.04 -28.47
CA ARG A 850 -13.47 9.01 -27.06
C ARG A 850 -14.60 9.48 -26.14
N PHE A 851 -15.45 10.38 -26.62
CA PHE A 851 -16.59 10.89 -25.88
C PHE A 851 -17.82 10.02 -26.04
N MET A 852 -18.17 9.66 -27.27
CA MET A 852 -19.31 8.81 -27.58
C MET A 852 -19.03 7.94 -28.80
N SER A 853 -19.45 6.67 -28.73
CA SER A 853 -19.31 5.70 -29.82
C SER A 853 -20.56 4.84 -29.93
N ALA A 854 -20.90 4.42 -31.15
CA ALA A 854 -21.98 3.46 -31.42
C ALA A 854 -21.65 2.03 -30.97
N ASP A 855 -20.36 1.73 -30.81
CA ASP A 855 -19.86 0.40 -30.44
C ASP A 855 -19.73 0.22 -28.91
N ARG A 856 -19.94 1.29 -28.13
CA ARG A 856 -19.97 1.25 -26.66
C ARG A 856 -21.41 1.30 -26.17
N ASP A 857 -21.73 0.39 -25.26
CA ASP A 857 -23.02 0.34 -24.55
C ASP A 857 -22.98 1.14 -23.24
N GLU A 858 -22.11 2.16 -23.18
CA GLU A 858 -21.90 3.03 -22.02
C GLU A 858 -22.42 4.45 -22.30
N PRO A 859 -23.25 5.03 -21.41
CA PRO A 859 -23.71 6.40 -21.56
C PRO A 859 -22.57 7.44 -21.57
N PRO A 860 -22.68 8.54 -22.34
CA PRO A 860 -21.71 9.63 -22.30
C PRO A 860 -21.82 10.38 -20.98
N ASP A 861 -20.67 10.73 -20.40
CA ASP A 861 -20.57 11.50 -19.15
C ASP A 861 -20.18 12.95 -19.48
N ILE A 862 -21.09 13.90 -19.27
CA ILE A 862 -20.82 15.34 -19.42
C ILE A 862 -20.65 15.95 -18.03
N ASP A 863 -19.39 16.07 -17.63
CA ASP A 863 -18.99 16.71 -16.38
C ASP A 863 -18.92 18.23 -16.55
N VAL A 864 -19.63 18.98 -15.70
CA VAL A 864 -19.54 20.45 -15.67
C VAL A 864 -19.11 20.90 -14.29
N ASP A 865 -17.95 21.59 -14.24
CA ASP A 865 -17.45 22.25 -13.05
C ASP A 865 -18.10 23.63 -12.90
N PHE A 866 -18.66 23.91 -11.73
CA PHE A 866 -19.22 25.22 -11.35
C PHE A 866 -18.40 25.85 -10.21
N GLU A 867 -18.60 27.15 -9.96
CA GLU A 867 -18.08 27.81 -8.76
C GLU A 867 -18.44 27.05 -7.48
N HIS A 868 -17.44 26.73 -6.67
CA HIS A 868 -17.63 25.99 -5.43
C HIS A 868 -18.64 26.65 -4.49
N GLU A 869 -18.57 27.97 -4.31
CA GLU A 869 -19.44 28.73 -3.41
C GLU A 869 -20.89 28.80 -3.86
N ARG A 870 -21.14 28.65 -5.17
CA ARG A 870 -22.47 28.82 -5.78
C ARG A 870 -23.04 27.54 -6.36
N ARG A 871 -22.34 26.42 -6.18
CA ARG A 871 -22.79 25.08 -6.62
C ARG A 871 -24.16 24.72 -6.05
N GLU A 872 -24.47 25.10 -4.82
CA GLU A 872 -25.76 24.81 -4.20
C GLU A 872 -26.93 25.44 -4.98
N GLU A 873 -26.74 26.64 -5.54
CA GLU A 873 -27.78 27.30 -6.34
C GLU A 873 -28.14 26.46 -7.58
N VAL A 874 -27.12 25.89 -8.24
CA VAL A 874 -27.25 25.00 -9.40
C VAL A 874 -27.93 23.69 -9.00
N MET A 875 -27.52 23.09 -7.88
CA MET A 875 -28.13 21.88 -7.34
C MET A 875 -29.63 22.06 -7.07
N GLN A 876 -30.00 23.17 -6.43
CA GLN A 876 -31.40 23.48 -6.12
C GLN A 876 -32.19 23.84 -7.37
N TYR A 877 -31.56 24.42 -8.39
CA TYR A 877 -32.20 24.61 -9.70
C TYR A 877 -32.59 23.28 -10.33
N VAL A 878 -31.70 22.29 -10.34
CA VAL A 878 -32.01 20.93 -10.85
C VAL A 878 -33.21 20.34 -10.11
N TYR A 879 -33.25 20.40 -8.78
CA TYR A 879 -34.40 19.90 -8.00
C TYR A 879 -35.70 20.63 -8.34
N ARG A 880 -35.69 21.97 -8.43
CA ARG A 880 -36.88 22.74 -8.81
C ARG A 880 -37.35 22.46 -10.22
N ARG A 881 -36.41 22.24 -11.14
CA ARG A 881 -36.66 22.07 -12.57
C ARG A 881 -37.28 20.72 -12.91
N TYR A 882 -36.82 19.64 -12.27
CA TYR A 882 -37.23 18.27 -12.56
C TYR A 882 -38.14 17.64 -11.49
N GLY A 883 -38.19 18.22 -10.28
CA GLY A 883 -38.91 17.66 -9.14
C GLY A 883 -38.08 16.64 -8.34
N ARG A 884 -38.27 16.62 -7.02
CA ARG A 884 -37.53 15.71 -6.11
C ARG A 884 -38.00 14.25 -6.20
N ASP A 885 -39.12 14.00 -6.86
CA ASP A 885 -39.63 12.67 -7.21
C ASP A 885 -38.91 12.08 -8.43
N ARG A 886 -38.16 12.89 -9.20
CA ARG A 886 -37.54 12.53 -10.49
C ARG A 886 -36.05 12.85 -10.57
N ALA A 887 -35.55 13.67 -9.66
CA ALA A 887 -34.14 14.03 -9.54
C ALA A 887 -33.65 13.76 -8.11
N ALA A 888 -32.56 13.01 -7.99
CA ALA A 888 -31.87 12.81 -6.72
C ALA A 888 -30.36 12.57 -6.94
N ILE A 889 -29.57 12.82 -5.90
CA ILE A 889 -28.13 12.62 -5.92
C ILE A 889 -27.81 11.11 -5.82
N VAL A 890 -26.77 10.66 -6.49
CA VAL A 890 -26.26 9.28 -6.40
C VAL A 890 -25.60 9.06 -5.03
N ALA A 891 -25.72 7.87 -4.44
CA ALA A 891 -24.98 7.56 -3.22
C ALA A 891 -23.48 7.37 -3.50
N THR A 892 -22.72 7.42 -2.42
CA THR A 892 -21.38 6.83 -2.35
C THR A 892 -21.41 5.85 -1.19
N ILE A 893 -21.22 4.57 -1.48
CA ILE A 893 -21.14 3.54 -0.44
C ILE A 893 -19.75 3.65 0.21
N ILE A 894 -19.71 4.04 1.48
CA ILE A 894 -18.46 4.08 2.24
C ILE A 894 -18.17 2.70 2.79
N HIS A 895 -17.10 2.08 2.33
CA HIS A 895 -16.62 0.80 2.86
C HIS A 895 -15.66 0.98 4.02
N TYR A 896 -15.57 -0.05 4.87
CA TYR A 896 -14.52 -0.16 5.87
C TYR A 896 -13.14 -0.19 5.21
N ARG A 897 -12.29 0.76 5.60
CA ARG A 897 -10.86 0.84 5.25
C ARG A 897 -10.04 0.45 6.48
N PRO A 898 -8.76 0.06 6.36
CA PRO A 898 -8.00 -0.45 7.50
C PRO A 898 -8.07 0.43 8.76
N ARG A 899 -8.01 1.76 8.60
CA ARG A 899 -8.10 2.73 9.70
C ARG A 899 -9.46 2.74 10.41
N SER A 900 -10.57 2.72 9.66
CA SER A 900 -11.91 2.71 10.25
C SER A 900 -12.29 1.33 10.79
N ALA A 901 -11.87 0.28 10.08
CA ALA A 901 -12.07 -1.12 10.49
C ALA A 901 -11.45 -1.40 11.86
N ILE A 902 -10.16 -1.10 12.05
CA ILE A 902 -9.49 -1.38 13.32
C ILE A 902 -10.06 -0.57 14.49
N ARG A 903 -10.54 0.64 14.22
CA ARG A 903 -11.15 1.50 15.24
C ARG A 903 -12.48 0.93 15.72
N ASP A 904 -13.38 0.60 14.80
CA ASP A 904 -14.72 0.12 15.15
C ASP A 904 -14.65 -1.32 15.72
N VAL A 905 -13.83 -2.22 15.13
CA VAL A 905 -13.60 -3.58 15.65
C VAL A 905 -12.90 -3.56 17.00
N GLY A 906 -11.86 -2.75 17.16
CA GLY A 906 -11.12 -2.62 18.42
C GLY A 906 -12.01 -2.11 19.55
N LYS A 907 -12.84 -1.09 19.30
CA LYS A 907 -13.83 -0.59 20.26
C LYS A 907 -14.83 -1.69 20.65
N ALA A 908 -15.35 -2.46 19.68
CA ALA A 908 -16.27 -3.56 19.95
C ALA A 908 -15.64 -4.68 20.80
N LEU A 909 -14.34 -4.94 20.65
CA LEU A 909 -13.60 -5.90 21.47
C LEU A 909 -13.17 -5.32 22.84
N GLY A 910 -13.48 -4.06 23.12
CA GLY A 910 -13.15 -3.41 24.40
C GLY A 910 -11.73 -2.83 24.47
N LEU A 911 -11.05 -2.64 23.34
CA LEU A 911 -9.81 -1.86 23.31
C LEU A 911 -10.10 -0.38 23.56
N THR A 912 -9.21 0.30 24.28
CA THR A 912 -9.36 1.73 24.58
C THR A 912 -9.17 2.58 23.33
N GLU A 913 -9.73 3.79 23.34
CA GLU A 913 -9.63 4.69 22.20
C GLU A 913 -8.16 5.01 21.85
N ASP A 914 -7.31 5.25 22.85
CA ASP A 914 -5.87 5.51 22.66
C ASP A 914 -5.17 4.38 21.90
N VAL A 915 -5.49 3.12 22.23
CA VAL A 915 -4.95 1.94 21.55
C VAL A 915 -5.42 1.91 20.10
N THR A 916 -6.73 2.05 19.88
CA THR A 916 -7.29 2.00 18.51
C THR A 916 -6.82 3.15 17.63
N ALA A 917 -6.62 4.35 18.21
CA ALA A 917 -6.11 5.53 17.52
C ALA A 917 -4.65 5.32 17.10
N ARG A 918 -3.79 4.86 18.03
CA ARG A 918 -2.39 4.54 17.72
C ARG A 918 -2.29 3.47 16.63
N MET A 919 -3.12 2.43 16.67
CA MET A 919 -3.18 1.42 15.61
C MET A 919 -3.62 2.01 14.28
N ALA A 920 -4.64 2.86 14.25
CA ALA A 920 -5.06 3.52 13.03
C ALA A 920 -3.96 4.44 12.44
N ASP A 921 -3.19 5.14 13.28
CA ASP A 921 -2.14 6.07 12.86
C ASP A 921 -0.89 5.40 12.30
N THR A 922 -0.66 4.12 12.65
CA THR A 922 0.42 3.32 12.07
C THR A 922 0.17 2.90 10.62
N VAL A 923 -1.08 2.94 10.16
CA VAL A 923 -1.45 2.67 8.76
C VAL A 923 -1.22 3.94 7.91
N TRP A 924 -0.17 3.92 7.10
CA TRP A 924 0.18 4.99 6.16
C TRP A 924 -0.42 4.73 4.77
N GLY A 925 -1.17 5.71 4.25
CA GLY A 925 -1.78 5.69 2.92
C GLY A 925 -3.26 5.31 2.90
N SER A 926 -4.05 5.95 2.03
CA SER A 926 -5.48 5.71 1.82
C SER A 926 -5.82 4.43 1.03
N TRP A 927 -4.80 3.72 0.55
CA TRP A 927 -4.90 2.59 -0.39
C TRP A 927 -4.35 1.26 0.16
N GLY A 928 -4.24 1.11 1.50
CA GLY A 928 -3.86 -0.17 2.10
C GLY A 928 -5.01 -1.16 2.10
N ASP A 929 -4.77 -2.40 1.67
CA ASP A 929 -5.73 -3.52 1.73
C ASP A 929 -5.70 -4.29 3.08
N ALA A 930 -4.73 -4.02 3.95
CA ALA A 930 -4.58 -4.70 5.24
C ALA A 930 -3.89 -3.83 6.30
N VAL A 931 -4.14 -4.14 7.58
CA VAL A 931 -3.31 -3.68 8.70
C VAL A 931 -2.14 -4.66 8.81
N LYS A 932 -0.93 -4.26 8.38
CA LYS A 932 0.25 -5.12 8.50
C LYS A 932 0.61 -5.35 9.96
N GLU A 933 1.02 -6.57 10.31
CA GLU A 933 1.43 -6.96 11.67
C GLU A 933 2.60 -6.11 12.20
N GLU A 934 3.47 -5.62 11.31
CA GLU A 934 4.57 -4.68 11.59
C GLU A 934 4.11 -3.37 12.25
N HIS A 935 2.83 -3.01 12.10
CA HIS A 935 2.27 -1.79 12.67
C HIS A 935 1.92 -1.93 14.16
N VAL A 936 1.67 -3.16 14.65
CA VAL A 936 1.36 -3.43 16.07
C VAL A 936 2.58 -3.24 16.96
N ASP A 937 3.79 -3.52 16.47
CA ASP A 937 5.03 -3.29 17.24
C ASP A 937 5.24 -1.82 17.59
N ARG A 938 4.67 -0.91 16.81
CA ARG A 938 4.80 0.53 16.98
C ARG A 938 3.81 1.09 18.01
N THR A 939 2.80 0.32 18.40
CA THR A 939 1.82 0.72 19.42
C THR A 939 2.26 0.36 20.84
N GLY A 940 3.38 -0.37 21.00
CA GLY A 940 3.89 -0.80 22.30
C GLY A 940 3.04 -1.89 22.97
N LEU A 941 2.15 -2.55 22.21
CA LEU A 941 1.31 -3.64 22.68
C LEU A 941 1.92 -4.99 22.28
N SER A 942 1.74 -5.99 23.14
CA SER A 942 2.21 -7.35 22.86
C SER A 942 1.41 -7.96 21.71
N ARG A 943 2.13 -8.55 20.74
CA ARG A 943 1.53 -9.35 19.66
C ARG A 943 0.93 -10.66 20.14
N ASP A 944 1.32 -11.12 21.32
CA ASP A 944 0.85 -12.38 21.90
C ASP A 944 -0.47 -12.21 22.67
N ASP A 945 -1.01 -10.99 22.75
CA ASP A 945 -2.32 -10.76 23.34
C ASP A 945 -3.43 -11.32 22.43
N ALA A 946 -4.19 -12.29 22.95
CA ALA A 946 -5.23 -12.98 22.19
C ALA A 946 -6.36 -12.06 21.71
N ARG A 947 -6.70 -11.02 22.47
CA ARG A 947 -7.73 -10.03 22.10
C ARG A 947 -7.22 -9.11 20.99
N MET A 948 -5.94 -8.78 21.01
CA MET A 948 -5.27 -8.05 19.93
C MET A 948 -5.24 -8.88 18.63
N GLN A 949 -4.84 -10.14 18.69
CA GLN A 949 -4.85 -11.04 17.52
C GLN A 949 -6.25 -11.17 16.93
N LEU A 950 -7.25 -11.34 17.78
CA LEU A 950 -8.65 -11.39 17.37
C LEU A 950 -9.12 -10.08 16.73
N ALA A 951 -8.69 -8.92 17.24
CA ALA A 951 -9.00 -7.62 16.66
C ALA A 951 -8.42 -7.48 15.26
N LEU A 952 -7.19 -7.93 15.04
CA LEU A 952 -6.55 -7.91 13.71
C LEU A 952 -7.26 -8.85 12.74
N GLN A 953 -7.59 -10.07 13.17
CA GLN A 953 -8.31 -11.05 12.36
C GLN A 953 -9.67 -10.49 11.90
N LEU A 954 -10.50 -10.03 12.84
CA LEU A 954 -11.83 -9.51 12.52
C LEU A 954 -11.77 -8.19 11.75
N THR A 955 -10.71 -7.39 11.94
CA THR A 955 -10.43 -6.21 11.12
C THR A 955 -10.13 -6.60 9.67
N ALA A 956 -9.32 -7.62 9.43
CA ALA A 956 -9.06 -8.11 8.08
C ALA A 956 -10.35 -8.61 7.40
N GLU A 957 -11.23 -9.25 8.16
CA GLU A 957 -12.51 -9.74 7.66
C GLU A 957 -13.51 -8.61 7.33
N ILE A 958 -13.56 -7.53 8.12
CA ILE A 958 -14.54 -6.44 7.91
C ILE A 958 -14.11 -5.43 6.84
N ILE A 959 -12.82 -5.39 6.45
CA ILE A 959 -12.35 -4.50 5.36
C ILE A 959 -13.22 -4.73 4.11
N LYS A 960 -13.49 -3.67 3.33
CA LYS A 960 -14.41 -3.70 2.17
C LYS A 960 -15.89 -3.97 2.49
N PHE A 961 -16.31 -4.27 3.73
CA PHE A 961 -17.74 -4.28 4.09
C PHE A 961 -18.32 -2.87 3.90
N PRO A 962 -19.58 -2.73 3.43
CA PRO A 962 -20.28 -1.46 3.44
C PRO A 962 -20.49 -0.99 4.89
N ARG A 963 -20.19 0.28 5.17
CA ARG A 963 -20.35 0.90 6.49
C ARG A 963 -21.57 1.81 6.56
N HIS A 964 -21.71 2.74 5.61
CA HIS A 964 -22.83 3.67 5.53
C HIS A 964 -22.91 4.31 4.14
N LEU A 965 -24.07 4.90 3.83
CA LEU A 965 -24.26 5.69 2.62
C LEU A 965 -23.82 7.15 2.84
N SER A 966 -23.10 7.69 1.87
CA SER A 966 -22.78 9.12 1.75
C SER A 966 -23.36 9.68 0.46
N GLN A 967 -23.40 11.00 0.31
CA GLN A 967 -23.81 11.65 -0.93
C GLN A 967 -22.63 11.72 -1.91
N HIS A 968 -22.86 11.44 -3.19
CA HIS A 968 -21.87 11.69 -4.23
C HIS A 968 -21.64 13.21 -4.38
N VAL A 969 -20.42 13.60 -4.77
CA VAL A 969 -20.00 15.01 -4.82
C VAL A 969 -20.59 15.81 -5.98
N GLY A 970 -21.36 15.19 -6.87
CA GLY A 970 -21.95 15.90 -8.02
C GLY A 970 -22.96 15.15 -8.88
N GLY A 971 -23.09 13.83 -8.75
CA GLY A 971 -23.86 13.04 -9.71
C GLY A 971 -25.34 13.04 -9.39
N TYR A 972 -26.15 13.53 -10.32
CA TYR A 972 -27.61 13.46 -10.31
C TYR A 972 -28.08 12.35 -11.23
N VAL A 973 -29.05 11.56 -10.78
CA VAL A 973 -29.89 10.76 -11.67
C VAL A 973 -31.17 11.53 -11.90
N LEU A 974 -31.51 11.72 -13.16
CA LEU A 974 -32.77 12.32 -13.60
C LEU A 974 -33.59 11.26 -14.30
N SER A 975 -34.91 11.21 -14.11
CA SER A 975 -35.74 10.17 -14.74
C SER A 975 -37.08 10.71 -15.23
N GLN A 976 -37.53 10.23 -16.40
CA GLN A 976 -38.88 10.46 -16.91
C GLN A 976 -39.92 9.62 -16.18
N THR A 977 -39.57 8.44 -15.68
CA THR A 977 -40.40 7.70 -14.73
C THR A 977 -40.11 8.23 -13.32
N PRO A 978 -41.09 8.34 -12.41
CA PRO A 978 -40.82 8.70 -11.02
C PRO A 978 -39.69 7.84 -10.45
N LEU A 979 -38.62 8.49 -10.00
CA LEU A 979 -37.41 7.84 -9.50
C LEU A 979 -37.70 7.03 -8.23
N LEU A 980 -38.69 7.45 -7.45
CA LEU A 980 -39.26 6.74 -6.30
C LEU A 980 -39.88 5.37 -6.64
N GLU A 981 -40.11 5.05 -7.91
CA GLU A 981 -40.55 3.72 -8.35
C GLU A 981 -39.39 2.88 -8.93
N ILE A 982 -38.17 3.42 -8.95
CA ILE A 982 -36.97 2.77 -9.46
C ILE A 982 -36.04 2.41 -8.30
N VAL A 983 -35.85 3.34 -7.36
CA VAL A 983 -34.93 3.19 -6.23
C VAL A 983 -35.45 4.01 -5.04
N PRO A 984 -35.27 3.53 -3.79
CA PRO A 984 -35.63 4.33 -2.62
C PRO A 984 -34.84 5.64 -2.55
N ILE A 985 -35.53 6.72 -2.22
CA ILE A 985 -34.96 8.06 -2.04
C ILE A 985 -34.97 8.40 -0.55
N GLY A 986 -33.88 8.95 -0.02
CA GLY A 986 -33.78 9.40 1.36
C GLY A 986 -33.15 10.78 1.50
N ASN A 987 -33.33 11.39 2.67
CA ASN A 987 -32.73 12.67 3.02
C ASN A 987 -31.21 12.57 3.22
N ALA A 988 -30.47 13.51 2.64
CA ALA A 988 -29.07 13.72 2.97
C ALA A 988 -28.92 14.43 4.33
N ALA A 989 -27.68 14.51 4.83
CA ALA A 989 -27.38 15.23 6.07
C ALA A 989 -27.56 16.75 5.92
N MET A 990 -27.26 17.29 4.73
CA MET A 990 -27.54 18.69 4.42
C MET A 990 -29.03 18.85 4.11
N ASP A 991 -29.60 19.93 4.62
CA ASP A 991 -30.99 20.29 4.37
C ASP A 991 -31.25 20.41 2.86
N ASP A 992 -32.50 20.14 2.46
CA ASP A 992 -32.95 20.29 1.08
C ASP A 992 -32.24 19.43 0.02
N ARG A 993 -31.55 18.36 0.44
CA ARG A 993 -30.93 17.38 -0.47
C ARG A 993 -31.47 15.98 -0.26
N THR A 994 -31.76 15.30 -1.37
CA THR A 994 -32.17 13.89 -1.40
C THR A 994 -31.19 13.06 -2.21
N PHE A 995 -31.03 11.79 -1.87
CA PHE A 995 -30.15 10.88 -2.60
C PHE A 995 -30.75 9.48 -2.70
N ILE A 996 -30.40 8.77 -3.78
CA ILE A 996 -30.77 7.37 -4.01
C ILE A 996 -29.80 6.43 -3.30
N GLU A 997 -30.21 5.21 -2.99
CA GLU A 997 -29.37 4.26 -2.24
C GLU A 997 -28.21 3.62 -3.02
N TRP A 998 -28.19 3.80 -4.35
CA TRP A 998 -27.23 3.16 -5.26
C TRP A 998 -26.06 4.08 -5.59
N ASP A 999 -24.87 3.48 -5.73
CA ASP A 999 -23.66 4.20 -6.11
C ASP A 999 -23.46 4.27 -7.63
N LYS A 1000 -22.33 4.86 -8.06
CA LYS A 1000 -21.99 5.01 -9.48
C LYS A 1000 -21.98 3.66 -10.22
N ASP A 1001 -21.35 2.63 -9.64
CA ASP A 1001 -21.18 1.34 -10.30
C ASP A 1001 -22.54 0.64 -10.45
N ASP A 1002 -23.40 0.80 -9.45
CA ASP A 1002 -24.77 0.26 -9.47
C ASP A 1002 -25.62 0.90 -10.57
N ILE A 1003 -25.60 2.23 -10.70
CA ILE A 1003 -26.38 2.94 -11.72
C ILE A 1003 -25.85 2.72 -13.14
N ASP A 1004 -24.54 2.55 -13.30
CA ASP A 1004 -23.89 2.25 -14.58
C ASP A 1004 -24.33 0.87 -15.09
N TRP A 1005 -24.41 -0.15 -14.21
CA TRP A 1005 -24.91 -1.48 -14.57
C TRP A 1005 -26.39 -1.48 -14.99
N LEU A 1006 -27.19 -0.61 -14.38
CA LEU A 1006 -28.60 -0.36 -14.73
C LEU A 1006 -28.77 0.57 -15.95
N LYS A 1007 -27.68 1.12 -16.47
CA LYS A 1007 -27.67 2.10 -17.57
C LYS A 1007 -28.49 3.37 -17.28
N LEU A 1008 -28.53 3.80 -16.01
CA LEU A 1008 -29.09 5.09 -15.65
C LEU A 1008 -28.09 6.18 -16.03
N MET A 1009 -28.54 7.22 -16.70
CA MET A 1009 -27.67 8.35 -17.04
C MET A 1009 -27.55 9.30 -15.85
N LYS A 1010 -26.34 9.82 -15.65
CA LYS A 1010 -26.06 10.84 -14.64
C LYS A 1010 -25.69 12.18 -15.25
N VAL A 1011 -26.01 13.25 -14.52
CA VAL A 1011 -25.57 14.61 -14.79
C VAL A 1011 -24.70 15.05 -13.63
N ASP A 1012 -23.43 15.36 -13.90
CA ASP A 1012 -22.46 15.72 -12.87
C ASP A 1012 -22.39 17.25 -12.71
N VAL A 1013 -22.93 17.74 -11.59
CA VAL A 1013 -22.80 19.12 -11.13
C VAL A 1013 -21.63 19.19 -10.14
N LEU A 1014 -20.43 19.44 -10.67
CA LEU A 1014 -19.18 19.46 -9.91
C LEU A 1014 -18.88 20.85 -9.35
N ALA A 1015 -18.01 20.91 -8.34
CA ALA A 1015 -17.51 22.16 -7.77
C ALA A 1015 -16.00 22.27 -7.96
N LEU A 1016 -15.56 23.40 -8.51
CA LEU A 1016 -14.15 23.73 -8.64
C LEU A 1016 -13.84 25.06 -7.94
N GLY A 1017 -13.06 24.99 -6.86
CA GLY A 1017 -12.67 26.17 -6.07
C GLY A 1017 -11.92 27.23 -6.89
N MET A 1018 -11.18 26.80 -7.93
CA MET A 1018 -10.48 27.73 -8.82
C MET A 1018 -11.42 28.64 -9.61
N LEU A 1019 -12.63 28.17 -9.98
CA LEU A 1019 -13.60 29.03 -10.66
C LEU A 1019 -14.09 30.15 -9.74
N THR A 1020 -14.29 29.87 -8.45
CA THR A 1020 -14.59 30.89 -7.45
C THR A 1020 -13.44 31.89 -7.30
N ALA A 1021 -12.20 31.41 -7.26
CA ALA A 1021 -11.02 32.29 -7.19
C ALA A 1021 -10.88 33.18 -8.44
N LEU A 1022 -11.12 32.63 -9.65
CA LEU A 1022 -11.13 33.39 -10.90
C LEU A 1022 -12.20 34.47 -10.90
N ARG A 1023 -13.44 34.13 -10.53
CA ARG A 1023 -14.54 35.10 -10.44
C ARG A 1023 -14.18 36.26 -9.50
N ARG A 1024 -13.65 35.96 -8.31
CA ARG A 1024 -13.18 37.01 -7.37
C ARG A 1024 -12.06 37.86 -7.97
N GLY A 1025 -11.14 37.25 -8.73
CA GLY A 1025 -10.10 37.98 -9.45
C GLY A 1025 -10.67 38.92 -10.51
N PHE A 1026 -11.63 38.45 -11.31
CA PHE A 1026 -12.33 39.28 -12.30
C PHE A 1026 -13.13 40.41 -11.65
N ASP A 1027 -13.83 40.15 -10.55
CA ASP A 1027 -14.54 41.17 -9.77
C ASP A 1027 -13.56 42.25 -9.27
N LEU A 1028 -12.41 41.86 -8.70
CA LEU A 1028 -11.38 42.80 -8.24
C LEU A 1028 -10.80 43.65 -9.38
N ILE A 1029 -10.58 43.06 -10.55
CA ILE A 1029 -10.09 43.79 -11.72
C ILE A 1029 -11.15 44.78 -12.21
N ALA A 1030 -12.41 44.35 -12.28
CA ALA A 1030 -13.51 45.22 -12.68
C ALA A 1030 -13.70 46.39 -11.71
N ASP A 1031 -13.64 46.13 -10.40
CA ASP A 1031 -13.80 47.14 -9.36
C ASP A 1031 -12.62 48.13 -9.31
N SER A 1032 -11.40 47.66 -9.61
CA SER A 1032 -10.18 48.47 -9.49
C SER A 1032 -9.78 49.20 -10.78
N TYR A 1033 -10.04 48.58 -11.94
CA TYR A 1033 -9.55 49.03 -13.25
C TYR A 1033 -10.68 49.27 -14.27
N GLY A 1034 -11.92 48.84 -13.98
CA GLY A 1034 -13.07 48.99 -14.88
C GLY A 1034 -13.17 47.92 -15.97
N ASP A 1035 -12.18 47.04 -16.09
CA ASP A 1035 -12.14 45.96 -17.09
C ASP A 1035 -12.88 44.71 -16.59
N ARG A 1036 -13.84 44.19 -17.36
CA ARG A 1036 -14.53 42.93 -17.06
C ARG A 1036 -14.02 41.80 -17.94
N PHE A 1037 -13.51 40.75 -17.30
CA PHE A 1037 -13.10 39.52 -17.97
C PHE A 1037 -14.05 38.37 -17.67
N GLU A 1038 -14.17 37.46 -18.63
CA GLU A 1038 -14.83 36.16 -18.56
C GLU A 1038 -13.87 35.08 -19.05
N LEU A 1039 -14.21 33.80 -18.86
CA LEU A 1039 -13.30 32.68 -19.22
C LEU A 1039 -12.88 32.68 -20.68
N ASP A 1040 -13.72 33.16 -21.60
CA ASP A 1040 -13.43 33.21 -23.04
C ASP A 1040 -12.92 34.58 -23.53
N THR A 1041 -12.95 35.62 -22.70
CA THR A 1041 -12.43 36.95 -23.04
C THR A 1041 -11.06 37.27 -22.43
N VAL A 1042 -10.55 36.42 -21.53
CA VAL A 1042 -9.18 36.54 -21.02
C VAL A 1042 -8.18 36.48 -22.19
N PRO A 1043 -7.22 37.43 -22.28
CA PRO A 1043 -6.19 37.43 -23.32
C PRO A 1043 -5.42 36.10 -23.37
N GLN A 1044 -5.36 35.51 -24.56
CA GLN A 1044 -4.66 34.25 -24.78
C GLN A 1044 -3.18 34.51 -25.08
N ALA A 1045 -2.33 33.56 -24.66
CA ALA A 1045 -0.91 33.52 -24.96
C ALA A 1045 -0.08 34.75 -24.52
N ASP A 1046 -0.38 35.32 -23.36
CA ASP A 1046 0.43 36.37 -22.75
C ASP A 1046 1.86 35.88 -22.44
N ALA A 1047 2.87 36.60 -22.97
CA ALA A 1047 4.27 36.21 -22.83
C ALA A 1047 4.76 36.27 -21.37
N GLY A 1048 4.27 37.24 -20.59
CA GLY A 1048 4.63 37.40 -19.18
C GLY A 1048 4.21 36.20 -18.33
N VAL A 1049 3.06 35.59 -18.64
CA VAL A 1049 2.60 34.35 -17.99
C VAL A 1049 3.56 33.19 -18.26
N TYR A 1050 3.99 32.98 -19.50
CA TYR A 1050 4.95 31.91 -19.81
C TYR A 1050 6.34 32.17 -19.21
N ASP A 1051 6.78 33.43 -19.16
CA ASP A 1051 8.04 33.81 -18.52
C ASP A 1051 8.02 33.55 -17.01
N MET A 1052 6.89 33.83 -16.35
CA MET A 1052 6.65 33.49 -14.95
C MET A 1052 6.72 31.98 -14.73
N LEU A 1053 6.02 31.20 -15.56
CA LEU A 1053 6.03 29.73 -15.49
C LEU A 1053 7.43 29.16 -15.76
N CYS A 1054 8.20 29.72 -16.69
CA CYS A 1054 9.59 29.30 -16.95
C CYS A 1054 10.52 29.47 -15.73
N LYS A 1055 10.20 30.36 -14.79
CA LYS A 1055 10.93 30.53 -13.52
C LYS A 1055 10.49 29.54 -12.44
N GLY A 1056 9.43 28.75 -12.69
CA GLY A 1056 8.81 27.87 -11.71
C GLY A 1056 7.94 28.62 -10.70
N ASP A 1057 7.58 29.87 -10.98
CA ASP A 1057 6.75 30.71 -10.11
C ASP A 1057 5.25 30.45 -10.38
N SER A 1058 4.79 29.27 -9.97
CA SER A 1058 3.44 28.79 -10.25
C SER A 1058 2.60 28.53 -8.99
N VAL A 1059 3.00 29.13 -7.86
CA VAL A 1059 2.23 29.03 -6.61
C VAL A 1059 0.86 29.71 -6.83
N GLY A 1060 -0.23 28.96 -6.61
CA GLY A 1060 -1.59 29.44 -6.87
C GLY A 1060 -2.04 29.35 -8.33
N VAL A 1061 -1.22 28.79 -9.23
CA VAL A 1061 -1.60 28.51 -10.62
C VAL A 1061 -2.12 27.08 -10.73
N PHE A 1062 -3.43 26.96 -11.00
CA PHE A 1062 -4.13 25.68 -11.03
C PHE A 1062 -3.46 24.64 -11.94
N GLN A 1063 -3.38 23.41 -11.44
CA GLN A 1063 -2.76 22.25 -12.10
C GLN A 1063 -1.25 22.30 -12.34
N VAL A 1064 -0.51 23.37 -12.02
CA VAL A 1064 0.96 23.41 -12.22
C VAL A 1064 1.73 23.87 -10.97
N GLU A 1065 1.12 23.76 -9.80
CA GLU A 1065 1.65 24.25 -8.52
C GLU A 1065 2.39 23.20 -7.68
N SER A 1066 2.31 21.91 -8.02
CA SER A 1066 2.93 20.87 -7.20
C SER A 1066 4.47 20.95 -7.28
N ARG A 1067 5.19 20.51 -6.23
CA ARG A 1067 6.67 20.57 -6.21
C ARG A 1067 7.33 19.92 -7.43
N ALA A 1068 6.77 18.82 -7.91
CA ALA A 1068 7.29 18.12 -9.09
C ALA A 1068 7.08 18.94 -10.37
N GLN A 1069 5.93 19.58 -10.49
CA GLN A 1069 5.57 20.45 -11.62
C GLN A 1069 6.39 21.74 -11.61
N MET A 1070 6.47 22.42 -10.47
CA MET A 1070 7.33 23.59 -10.26
C MET A 1070 8.80 23.30 -10.60
N ALA A 1071 9.31 22.13 -10.21
CA ALA A 1071 10.69 21.74 -10.55
C ALA A 1071 10.86 21.37 -12.04
N MET A 1072 9.79 20.93 -12.71
CA MET A 1072 9.80 20.60 -14.13
C MET A 1072 9.70 21.84 -15.02
N LEU A 1073 8.90 22.84 -14.64
CA LEU A 1073 8.64 24.03 -15.45
C LEU A 1073 9.93 24.74 -15.95
N PRO A 1074 10.98 24.98 -15.14
CA PRO A 1074 12.24 25.55 -15.63
C PRO A 1074 13.01 24.70 -16.64
N ARG A 1075 12.77 23.38 -16.64
CA ARG A 1075 13.37 22.41 -17.57
C ARG A 1075 12.55 22.34 -18.86
N LEU A 1076 11.22 22.36 -18.72
CA LEU A 1076 10.28 22.34 -19.82
C LEU A 1076 10.31 23.64 -20.63
N ARG A 1077 10.43 24.80 -19.95
CA ARG A 1077 10.31 26.17 -20.50
C ARG A 1077 9.14 26.28 -21.48
N PRO A 1078 7.89 26.31 -20.98
CA PRO A 1078 6.72 26.42 -21.84
C PRO A 1078 6.71 27.76 -22.59
N GLU A 1079 6.40 27.72 -23.89
CA GLU A 1079 6.31 28.89 -24.77
C GLU A 1079 4.90 29.03 -25.38
N VAL A 1080 4.12 27.95 -25.38
CA VAL A 1080 2.76 27.88 -25.92
C VAL A 1080 1.86 27.03 -25.03
N PHE A 1081 0.55 27.20 -25.14
CA PHE A 1081 -0.45 26.50 -24.30
C PHE A 1081 -0.29 24.97 -24.35
N TYR A 1082 0.02 24.42 -25.53
CA TYR A 1082 0.22 22.97 -25.69
C TYR A 1082 1.36 22.41 -24.83
N ASP A 1083 2.35 23.24 -24.45
CA ASP A 1083 3.40 22.81 -23.53
C ASP A 1083 2.86 22.53 -22.13
N LEU A 1084 1.85 23.28 -21.69
CA LEU A 1084 1.18 23.07 -20.40
C LEU A 1084 0.31 21.81 -20.44
N VAL A 1085 -0.33 21.51 -21.58
CA VAL A 1085 -1.03 20.23 -21.79
C VAL A 1085 -0.05 19.05 -21.61
N VAL A 1086 1.16 19.17 -22.15
CA VAL A 1086 2.20 18.15 -21.96
C VAL A 1086 2.71 18.10 -20.52
N GLU A 1087 2.91 19.24 -19.86
CA GLU A 1087 3.32 19.34 -18.46
C GLU A 1087 2.41 18.51 -17.54
N VAL A 1088 1.10 18.75 -17.64
CA VAL A 1088 0.10 18.09 -16.80
C VAL A 1088 -0.02 16.60 -17.13
N ALA A 1089 0.27 16.21 -18.37
CA ALA A 1089 0.24 14.81 -18.79
C ALA A 1089 1.46 14.02 -18.33
N ILE A 1090 2.65 14.60 -18.40
CA ILE A 1090 3.93 13.90 -18.21
C ILE A 1090 4.35 13.78 -16.74
N VAL A 1091 3.89 14.69 -15.86
CA VAL A 1091 4.12 14.64 -14.41
C VAL A 1091 3.07 13.71 -13.75
N ARG A 1092 3.06 12.44 -14.16
CA ARG A 1092 2.15 11.40 -13.64
C ARG A 1092 2.91 10.08 -13.41
N PRO A 1093 2.46 9.21 -12.49
CA PRO A 1093 3.17 7.96 -12.18
C PRO A 1093 3.45 7.08 -13.40
N GLY A 1094 2.48 6.94 -14.33
CA GLY A 1094 2.62 6.13 -15.54
C GLY A 1094 3.78 6.58 -16.44
N PRO A 1095 3.77 7.82 -16.98
CA PRO A 1095 4.88 8.34 -17.80
C PRO A 1095 6.24 8.37 -17.09
N ILE A 1096 6.26 8.55 -15.76
CA ILE A 1096 7.49 8.47 -14.95
C ILE A 1096 8.02 7.04 -14.92
N GLN A 1097 7.16 6.04 -14.63
CA GLN A 1097 7.53 4.62 -14.63
C GLN A 1097 7.89 4.10 -16.03
N GLY A 1098 7.19 4.57 -17.06
CA GLY A 1098 7.46 4.25 -18.46
C GLY A 1098 8.67 4.98 -19.06
N GLY A 1099 9.40 5.77 -18.27
CA GLY A 1099 10.63 6.44 -18.70
C GLY A 1099 10.44 7.52 -19.77
N MET A 1100 9.22 8.05 -19.95
CA MET A 1100 8.86 8.98 -21.03
C MET A 1100 9.31 10.43 -20.78
N VAL A 1101 9.51 10.79 -19.51
CA VAL A 1101 9.86 12.16 -19.06
C VAL A 1101 11.21 12.63 -19.64
N HIS A 1102 12.23 11.78 -19.52
CA HIS A 1102 13.60 12.12 -19.93
C HIS A 1102 13.75 12.31 -21.45
N PRO A 1103 13.25 11.39 -22.31
CA PRO A 1103 13.28 11.56 -23.76
C PRO A 1103 12.61 12.84 -24.24
N TYR A 1104 11.43 13.17 -23.70
CA TYR A 1104 10.71 14.38 -24.10
C TYR A 1104 11.47 15.65 -23.72
N LEU A 1105 11.94 15.75 -22.47
CA LEU A 1105 12.71 16.92 -22.01
C LEU A 1105 14.03 17.09 -22.77
N LYS A 1106 14.71 15.99 -23.10
CA LYS A 1106 15.92 16.01 -23.92
C LYS A 1106 15.63 16.57 -25.31
N ARG A 1107 14.66 15.99 -26.04
CA ARG A 1107 14.26 16.47 -27.37
C ARG A 1107 13.79 17.92 -27.36
N ARG A 1108 13.11 18.35 -26.30
CA ARG A 1108 12.69 19.74 -26.12
C ARG A 1108 13.88 20.69 -25.96
N LYS A 1109 14.88 20.29 -25.15
CA LYS A 1109 16.13 21.03 -25.00
C LYS A 1109 16.90 21.09 -26.33
N ASP A 1110 17.07 19.96 -27.00
CA ASP A 1110 17.78 19.87 -28.28
C ASP A 1110 17.12 20.75 -29.36
N ARG A 1111 15.78 20.78 -29.41
CA ARG A 1111 15.03 21.67 -30.33
C ARG A 1111 15.30 23.14 -30.06
N ARG A 1112 15.37 23.55 -28.79
CA ARG A 1112 15.70 24.94 -28.42
C ARG A 1112 17.13 25.31 -28.78
N GLU A 1113 18.08 24.42 -28.51
CA GLU A 1113 19.49 24.65 -28.84
C GLU A 1113 19.71 24.72 -30.35
N ALA A 1114 19.08 23.83 -31.13
CA ALA A 1114 19.11 23.90 -32.59
C ALA A 1114 18.52 25.22 -33.12
N ARG A 1115 17.38 25.68 -32.55
CA ARG A 1115 16.79 27.00 -32.88
C ARG A 1115 17.75 28.15 -32.55
N ALA A 1116 18.45 28.10 -31.42
CA ALA A 1116 19.43 29.11 -31.02
C ALA A 1116 20.68 29.11 -31.93
N ARG A 1117 21.06 27.95 -32.49
CA ARG A 1117 22.17 27.81 -33.45
C ARG A 1117 21.75 28.06 -34.91
N GLY A 1118 20.46 28.21 -35.20
CA GLY A 1118 19.95 28.33 -36.56
C GLY A 1118 19.95 27.00 -37.35
N GLU A 1119 20.05 25.87 -36.66
CA GLU A 1119 20.11 24.53 -37.26
C GLU A 1119 18.71 23.86 -37.32
N PRO A 1120 18.43 23.03 -38.34
CA PRO A 1120 17.17 22.29 -38.42
C PRO A 1120 17.13 21.14 -37.39
N PHE A 1121 16.18 21.20 -36.46
CA PHE A 1121 15.91 20.08 -35.54
C PHE A 1121 15.16 18.96 -36.27
N ARG A 1122 15.71 17.74 -36.28
CA ARG A 1122 15.10 16.55 -36.88
C ARG A 1122 14.96 15.44 -35.86
N ILE A 1123 13.82 14.77 -35.91
CA ILE A 1123 13.56 13.52 -35.17
C ILE A 1123 13.45 12.42 -36.20
N ASP A 1124 14.13 11.32 -35.96
CA ASP A 1124 13.99 10.10 -36.75
C ASP A 1124 12.73 9.35 -36.29
N TYR A 1125 11.81 9.14 -37.23
CA TYR A 1125 10.55 8.43 -36.99
C TYR A 1125 10.63 7.08 -37.72
N PRO A 1126 10.31 5.95 -37.07
CA PRO A 1126 10.15 4.69 -37.78
C PRO A 1126 9.12 4.84 -38.90
N SER A 1127 9.43 4.27 -40.07
CA SER A 1127 8.56 4.30 -41.25
C SER A 1127 8.25 2.87 -41.71
N PRO A 1128 7.00 2.59 -42.14
CA PRO A 1128 6.64 1.31 -42.73
C PRO A 1128 7.31 1.13 -44.10
N SER A 1129 7.32 -0.10 -44.63
CA SER A 1129 7.69 -0.29 -46.04
C SER A 1129 6.68 0.43 -46.96
N PRO A 1130 7.08 0.83 -48.18
CA PRO A 1130 6.20 1.54 -49.12
C PRO A 1130 4.89 0.79 -49.44
N GLU A 1131 4.87 -0.52 -49.21
CA GLU A 1131 3.72 -1.42 -49.44
C GLU A 1131 2.69 -1.38 -48.29
N HIS A 1132 3.07 -0.91 -47.11
CA HIS A 1132 2.26 -0.99 -45.88
C HIS A 1132 1.78 0.36 -45.34
N GLY A 1133 2.25 1.49 -45.89
CA GLY A 1133 1.76 2.81 -45.51
C GLY A 1133 2.65 3.95 -45.98
N PRO A 1134 2.20 5.20 -45.82
CA PRO A 1134 3.03 6.37 -46.09
C PRO A 1134 4.15 6.48 -45.05
N ALA A 1135 5.36 6.85 -45.50
CA ALA A 1135 6.55 6.91 -44.65
C ALA A 1135 6.47 7.92 -43.49
N ASP A 1136 5.49 8.82 -43.49
CA ASP A 1136 5.28 9.84 -42.47
C ASP A 1136 4.13 9.53 -41.49
N GLU A 1137 3.56 8.32 -41.49
CA GLU A 1137 2.40 7.96 -40.66
C GLU A 1137 2.60 8.27 -39.16
N LEU A 1138 3.72 7.84 -38.56
CA LEU A 1138 4.00 8.09 -37.14
C LEU A 1138 4.33 9.56 -36.85
N LYS A 1139 4.88 10.27 -37.83
CA LYS A 1139 5.18 11.70 -37.71
C LYS A 1139 3.88 12.50 -37.62
N GLN A 1140 2.86 12.15 -38.39
CA GLN A 1140 1.56 12.82 -38.33
C GLN A 1140 0.93 12.73 -36.93
N VAL A 1141 1.12 11.62 -36.22
CA VAL A 1141 0.59 11.41 -34.86
C VAL A 1141 1.46 12.06 -33.77
N LEU A 1142 2.78 11.90 -33.85
CA LEU A 1142 3.70 12.17 -32.74
C LEU A 1142 4.49 13.48 -32.86
N HIS A 1143 4.35 14.27 -33.93
CA HIS A 1143 5.13 15.50 -34.10
C HIS A 1143 4.92 16.51 -32.96
N LYS A 1144 3.68 16.66 -32.47
CA LYS A 1144 3.34 17.60 -31.38
C LYS A 1144 4.01 17.24 -30.05
N THR A 1145 4.28 15.95 -29.82
CA THR A 1145 4.94 15.43 -28.61
C THR A 1145 6.39 15.03 -28.86
N LEU A 1146 7.02 15.59 -29.90
CA LEU A 1146 8.42 15.35 -30.23
C LEU A 1146 8.77 13.85 -30.35
N GLY A 1147 7.88 13.06 -30.94
CA GLY A 1147 8.12 11.62 -31.15
C GLY A 1147 7.98 10.75 -29.90
N VAL A 1148 7.39 11.25 -28.82
CA VAL A 1148 7.12 10.49 -27.58
C VAL A 1148 5.61 10.29 -27.44
N PRO A 1149 5.09 9.05 -27.35
CA PRO A 1149 3.66 8.83 -27.15
C PRO A 1149 3.28 9.16 -25.69
N LEU A 1150 2.69 10.33 -25.47
CA LEU A 1150 2.34 10.83 -24.13
C LEU A 1150 0.84 10.71 -23.82
N PHE A 1151 -0.01 10.70 -24.84
CA PHE A 1151 -1.46 10.68 -24.70
C PHE A 1151 -2.04 9.34 -25.18
N GLN A 1152 -3.14 8.90 -24.55
CA GLN A 1152 -3.88 7.71 -24.96
C GLN A 1152 -4.40 7.84 -26.40
N GLU A 1153 -4.84 9.03 -26.80
CA GLU A 1153 -5.27 9.36 -28.16
C GLU A 1153 -4.17 9.09 -29.20
N GLN A 1154 -2.91 9.30 -28.81
CA GLN A 1154 -1.78 9.01 -29.69
C GLN A 1154 -1.56 7.51 -29.81
N ALA A 1155 -1.71 6.74 -28.72
CA ALA A 1155 -1.64 5.28 -28.77
C ALA A 1155 -2.73 4.71 -29.68
N MET A 1156 -3.97 5.19 -29.54
CA MET A 1156 -5.09 4.81 -30.41
C MET A 1156 -4.82 5.17 -31.87
N ARG A 1157 -4.36 6.40 -32.15
CA ARG A 1157 -4.03 6.82 -33.52
C ARG A 1157 -2.88 6.02 -34.12
N ILE A 1158 -1.89 5.61 -33.32
CA ILE A 1158 -0.83 4.70 -33.78
C ILE A 1158 -1.44 3.35 -34.18
N ALA A 1159 -2.30 2.76 -33.34
CA ALA A 1159 -2.95 1.48 -33.66
C ALA A 1159 -3.83 1.59 -34.92
N MET A 1160 -4.60 2.67 -35.06
CA MET A 1160 -5.45 2.89 -36.24
C MET A 1160 -4.64 3.17 -37.51
N GLN A 1161 -3.60 4.01 -37.45
CA GLN A 1161 -2.85 4.40 -38.64
C GLN A 1161 -1.81 3.35 -39.05
N ALA A 1162 -1.04 2.81 -38.11
CA ALA A 1162 0.03 1.84 -38.40
C ALA A 1162 -0.49 0.40 -38.46
N ALA A 1163 -1.39 0.00 -37.55
CA ALA A 1163 -1.91 -1.37 -37.48
C ALA A 1163 -3.31 -1.55 -38.11
N LYS A 1164 -3.90 -0.48 -38.67
CA LYS A 1164 -5.22 -0.47 -39.34
C LYS A 1164 -6.37 -0.97 -38.45
N TYR A 1165 -6.25 -0.81 -37.14
CA TYR A 1165 -7.33 -1.08 -36.20
C TYR A 1165 -8.53 -0.17 -36.50
N THR A 1166 -9.73 -0.71 -36.34
CA THR A 1166 -10.94 0.12 -36.30
C THR A 1166 -10.91 1.03 -35.06
N PRO A 1167 -11.65 2.15 -35.05
CA PRO A 1167 -11.76 3.01 -33.86
C PRO A 1167 -12.18 2.25 -32.59
N ALA A 1168 -13.04 1.22 -32.73
CA ALA A 1168 -13.50 0.39 -31.64
C ALA A 1168 -12.38 -0.50 -31.07
N GLU A 1169 -11.68 -1.24 -31.93
CA GLU A 1169 -10.58 -2.11 -31.52
C GLU A 1169 -9.42 -1.34 -30.87
N ALA A 1170 -9.11 -0.15 -31.40
CA ALA A 1170 -8.05 0.70 -30.87
C ALA A 1170 -8.39 1.29 -29.48
N ASN A 1171 -9.67 1.47 -29.17
CA ASN A 1171 -10.12 1.96 -27.87
C ASN A 1171 -10.17 0.86 -26.79
N SER A 1172 -10.37 -0.41 -27.20
CA SER A 1172 -10.36 -1.56 -26.29
C SER A 1172 -8.95 -2.02 -25.87
N LEU A 1173 -7.92 -1.54 -26.56
CA LEU A 1173 -6.51 -1.90 -26.39
C LEU A 1173 -5.80 -0.89 -25.48
#